data_AF-A0A947K341-F1
#
_entry.id   AF-A0A947K341-F1
#
_cell.length_a   1.000
_cell.length_b   1.000
_cell.length_c   1.000
_cell.angle_alpha   90.00
_cell.angle_beta   90.00
_cell.angle_gamma   90.00
#
_symmetry.space_group_name_H-M   'P 1'
#
loop_
_entity.id
_entity.type
_entity.pdbx_description
1 polymer ?
#
loop_
_entity_poly.entity_id
_entity_poly.type
_entity_poly.pdbx_seq_one_letter_code
_entity_poly.pdbx_strand_id
1 'polypeptide(L)'
;MNRTKLFIVFVLGFLALIVAGCGGGGSSTATSNTTSTTTHSTTTTSNANTTSQAAELVTIQEELAANGAKWIAGDNPIFSLPEEEKAKLAGTFKIDSVTTQTTSRTSRAITTAIPSSFDWRSTATGNFVTEVKYQDHCGSCWAFAATAALESSVLINNPGQFGPDFDLSEQMMLSCSDGDCGGGSLAMAADYLYTTGISYETCYNYIAANGSCNNKCPDWESNVFHIDGWRFISRDSLKEYLFQYGPVVASIDIYSDFYAYMSGIYAPVSSAVQYDKCHAVLVVGYDDAAQCLIIKNSWGNDWGEGGYFRLSYDAFDIINALVVFQSQGEISEPTTIVLTSPNVSQSFNSESRTYLTWSTTGAFLSDRVVISMKRGSVAADVTVPDNVNWYRFTEHGASTSNDGHEIVTIPPGLTEANDWRFYVRIEAADVWDASDASFTYVDGTNDPDRDKDGDGYSENAGDCDDTNANINPGTTWFQDVDGDGYTNGTMTGFQCARPAGYYYLDELASPVVDCNDADATIHPGATDVANDGIDQDCVGGDAVSSTPGTVTSAGQVWMDRNLGASQVATSFDDAEAYGDLYQWGRGTDGHEKRDSPTTSTLSTSDTPGHGNFITGYSYPHDWRSPNNDTLWQGVSGINNPCPAGFRLPTVTEWEVEVASWSWDNRRGAFASPLKLVSGPSRNSFGQTYYAPDPEGNYWSSSATASNTGYYARCLAFYTRSVRLMSSERASGKSVRCIQD
;
A
#
# COMPACT_ATOMS: atom_id res chain seq x y z
N MET A 1 39.71 -25.17 6.73
CA MET A 1 40.15 -26.18 7.72
C MET A 1 38.91 -26.93 8.21
N ASN A 2 39.02 -28.27 8.28
CA ASN A 2 37.93 -29.27 8.30
C ASN A 2 36.75 -29.02 9.26
N ARG A 3 35.51 -29.08 8.74
CA ARG A 3 34.32 -29.48 9.50
C ARG A 3 33.73 -30.75 8.88
N THR A 4 33.73 -31.83 9.66
CA THR A 4 33.17 -33.15 9.31
C THR A 4 31.65 -33.11 9.41
N LYS A 5 30.93 -33.41 8.31
CA LYS A 5 29.47 -33.51 8.25
C LYS A 5 29.02 -34.90 8.72
N LEU A 6 28.07 -34.94 9.66
CA LEU A 6 27.39 -36.17 10.10
C LEU A 6 26.10 -36.34 9.28
N PHE A 7 26.00 -37.42 8.52
CA PHE A 7 24.79 -37.83 7.78
C PHE A 7 23.86 -38.61 8.72
N ILE A 8 22.60 -38.19 8.85
CA ILE A 8 21.53 -39.01 9.44
C ILE A 8 20.51 -39.32 8.34
N VAL A 9 20.26 -40.61 8.14
CA VAL A 9 19.30 -41.21 7.21
C VAL A 9 17.96 -41.33 7.93
N PHE A 10 16.89 -40.77 7.37
CA PHE A 10 15.51 -41.04 7.80
C PHE A 10 14.90 -42.19 6.99
N VAL A 11 14.36 -43.18 7.68
CA VAL A 11 13.53 -44.26 7.11
C VAL A 11 12.07 -44.01 7.50
N LEU A 12 11.19 -44.08 6.49
CA LEU A 12 9.73 -43.98 6.55
C LEU A 12 9.06 -45.13 7.32
N GLY A 13 7.93 -44.84 7.97
CA GLY A 13 7.00 -45.84 8.50
C GLY A 13 5.63 -45.25 8.82
N PHE A 14 4.62 -45.63 8.02
CA PHE A 14 3.22 -45.20 8.02
C PHE A 14 2.39 -45.68 9.24
N LEU A 15 1.47 -44.81 9.68
CA LEU A 15 0.01 -44.98 9.91
C LEU A 15 -0.56 -46.29 10.53
N ALA A 16 -1.35 -46.17 11.62
CA ALA A 16 -2.73 -46.67 11.70
C ALA A 16 -3.43 -46.33 13.04
N LEU A 17 -4.72 -45.99 12.91
CA LEU A 17 -5.73 -45.59 13.89
C LEU A 17 -6.44 -46.81 14.55
N ILE A 18 -7.19 -46.58 15.65
CA ILE A 18 -8.40 -47.28 16.20
C ILE A 18 -8.33 -47.20 17.76
N VAL A 19 -9.09 -46.35 18.47
CA VAL A 19 -10.53 -46.31 18.85
C VAL A 19 -10.97 -47.28 19.97
N ALA A 20 -11.42 -46.64 21.08
CA ALA A 20 -12.46 -46.98 22.07
C ALA A 20 -12.28 -48.11 23.11
N GLY A 21 -12.73 -47.83 24.35
CA GLY A 21 -13.33 -48.85 25.21
C GLY A 21 -13.35 -48.58 26.73
N CYS A 22 -14.50 -48.13 27.23
CA CYS A 22 -14.93 -47.85 28.62
C CYS A 22 -14.71 -48.91 29.73
N GLY A 23 -14.79 -48.43 30.99
CA GLY A 23 -15.30 -49.15 32.18
C GLY A 23 -14.76 -48.51 33.48
N GLY A 24 -15.51 -47.70 34.25
CA GLY A 24 -16.56 -48.06 35.23
C GLY A 24 -15.93 -48.49 36.58
N GLY A 25 -16.27 -48.05 37.80
CA GLY A 25 -17.24 -47.12 38.39
C GLY A 25 -17.30 -47.37 39.92
N GLY A 26 -17.54 -46.31 40.72
CA GLY A 26 -18.03 -46.31 42.13
C GLY A 26 -17.03 -46.65 43.25
N SER A 27 -17.17 -46.23 44.52
CA SER A 27 -18.02 -45.29 45.27
C SER A 27 -17.59 -45.37 46.76
N SER A 28 -17.76 -44.27 47.53
CA SER A 28 -17.89 -44.15 49.02
C SER A 28 -16.67 -44.47 49.90
N THR A 29 -16.35 -43.81 51.04
CA THR A 29 -16.99 -42.79 51.89
C THR A 29 -15.97 -42.24 52.94
N ALA A 30 -16.00 -40.92 53.15
CA ALA A 30 -15.95 -40.15 54.42
C ALA A 30 -14.90 -40.33 55.56
N THR A 31 -14.40 -39.15 55.99
CA THR A 31 -14.02 -38.66 57.34
C THR A 31 -12.66 -38.98 57.97
N SER A 32 -11.80 -37.97 58.14
CA SER A 32 -11.64 -37.18 59.41
C SER A 32 -10.35 -36.35 59.43
N ASN A 33 -10.43 -35.14 60.01
CA ASN A 33 -9.33 -34.21 60.30
C ASN A 33 -8.46 -34.71 61.47
N THR A 34 -7.13 -34.55 61.40
CA THR A 34 -6.32 -33.76 62.36
C THR A 34 -4.81 -33.76 62.04
N THR A 35 -4.22 -32.60 62.29
CA THR A 35 -2.81 -32.15 62.31
C THR A 35 -1.78 -33.11 62.91
N SER A 36 -0.61 -33.27 62.26
CA SER A 36 0.70 -32.80 62.75
C SER A 36 1.87 -33.36 61.91
N THR A 37 2.67 -32.44 61.34
CA THR A 37 4.12 -32.52 61.07
C THR A 37 4.73 -33.85 60.59
N THR A 38 5.05 -33.91 59.30
CA THR A 38 6.22 -34.65 58.82
C THR A 38 6.85 -33.92 57.65
N THR A 39 8.14 -33.61 57.81
CA THR A 39 9.09 -33.11 56.81
C THR A 39 8.86 -33.66 55.41
N HIS A 40 8.66 -32.77 54.43
CA HIS A 40 8.80 -33.09 53.02
C HIS A 40 9.93 -32.29 52.39
N SER A 41 10.93 -33.09 51.99
CA SER A 41 12.05 -32.77 51.14
C SER A 41 11.65 -31.81 50.04
N THR A 42 12.42 -30.72 49.93
CA THR A 42 12.55 -29.93 48.71
C THR A 42 12.86 -30.85 47.55
N THR A 43 11.90 -31.06 46.66
CA THR A 43 12.15 -31.63 45.33
C THR A 43 12.11 -30.48 44.35
N THR A 44 13.30 -30.07 43.94
CA THR A 44 13.63 -29.05 42.95
C THR A 44 13.06 -29.40 41.57
N THR A 45 12.15 -28.59 41.05
CA THR A 45 11.80 -28.51 39.61
C THR A 45 12.00 -27.10 39.04
N SER A 46 12.91 -26.28 39.61
CA SER A 46 13.05 -24.86 39.24
C SER A 46 14.36 -24.47 38.54
N ASN A 47 15.21 -25.40 38.07
CA ASN A 47 16.53 -25.06 37.52
C ASN A 47 16.71 -25.28 36.00
N ALA A 48 15.85 -26.03 35.32
CA ALA A 48 16.05 -26.31 33.89
C ALA A 48 15.56 -25.15 33.00
N ASN A 49 14.40 -24.56 33.31
CA ASN A 49 13.77 -23.53 32.48
C ASN A 49 14.44 -22.14 32.60
N THR A 50 14.93 -21.80 33.80
CA THR A 50 15.73 -20.59 34.05
C THR A 50 17.10 -20.65 33.39
N THR A 51 17.72 -21.83 33.32
CA THR A 51 19.02 -22.00 32.63
C THR A 51 18.86 -21.89 31.11
N SER A 52 17.75 -22.32 30.52
CA SER A 52 17.48 -22.16 29.09
C SER A 52 17.14 -20.72 28.69
N GLN A 53 16.32 -20.00 29.47
CA GLN A 53 16.00 -18.59 29.17
C GLN A 53 17.20 -17.66 29.35
N ALA A 54 18.04 -17.89 30.37
CA ALA A 54 19.28 -17.13 30.53
C ALA A 54 20.25 -17.36 29.35
N ALA A 55 20.33 -18.60 28.83
CA ALA A 55 21.13 -18.91 27.66
C ALA A 55 20.56 -18.28 26.38
N GLU A 56 19.23 -18.27 26.23
CA GLU A 56 18.53 -17.58 25.14
C GLU A 56 18.82 -16.07 25.16
N LEU A 57 18.68 -15.43 26.32
CA LEU A 57 18.97 -14.00 26.47
C LEU A 57 20.42 -13.66 26.12
N VAL A 58 21.39 -14.47 26.56
CA VAL A 58 22.80 -14.31 26.19
C VAL A 58 22.98 -14.43 24.67
N THR A 59 22.33 -15.41 24.05
CA THR A 59 22.40 -15.60 22.58
C THR A 59 21.87 -14.37 21.83
N ILE A 60 20.72 -13.84 22.26
CA ILE A 60 20.15 -12.62 21.69
C ILE A 60 21.13 -11.46 21.86
N GLN A 61 21.66 -11.24 23.06
CA GLN A 61 22.59 -10.14 23.34
C GLN A 61 23.89 -10.23 22.54
N GLU A 62 24.44 -11.43 22.34
CA GLU A 62 25.62 -11.66 21.50
C GLU A 62 25.34 -11.32 20.03
N GLU A 63 24.17 -11.70 19.49
CA GLU A 63 23.77 -11.33 18.12
C GLU A 63 23.54 -9.83 17.96
N LEU A 64 22.90 -9.18 18.94
CA LEU A 64 22.70 -7.73 18.93
C LEU A 64 24.04 -6.99 18.89
N ALA A 65 25.00 -7.43 19.71
CA ALA A 65 26.34 -6.86 19.74
C ALA A 65 27.12 -7.10 18.43
N ALA A 66 27.03 -8.30 17.86
CA ALA A 66 27.70 -8.64 16.62
C ALA A 66 27.20 -7.85 15.41
N ASN A 67 25.90 -7.53 15.38
CA ASN A 67 25.24 -6.88 14.25
C ASN A 67 25.08 -5.36 14.41
N GLY A 68 25.57 -4.78 15.52
CA GLY A 68 25.40 -3.36 15.81
C GLY A 68 23.93 -2.95 15.92
N ALA A 69 23.09 -3.83 16.48
CA ALA A 69 21.66 -3.60 16.60
C ALA A 69 21.34 -2.38 17.48
N LYS A 70 20.23 -1.71 17.19
CA LYS A 70 19.83 -0.45 17.84
C LYS A 70 18.93 -0.64 19.07
N TRP A 71 18.83 -1.85 19.59
CA TRP A 71 17.98 -2.19 20.74
C TRP A 71 18.67 -3.08 21.76
N ILE A 72 18.13 -3.07 22.98
CA ILE A 72 18.68 -3.77 24.14
C ILE A 72 17.69 -4.86 24.56
N ALA A 73 18.16 -6.10 24.58
CA ALA A 73 17.46 -7.23 25.17
C ALA A 73 17.82 -7.39 26.65
N GLY A 74 16.83 -7.73 27.47
CA GLY A 74 16.99 -7.95 28.90
C GLY A 74 15.90 -8.82 29.50
N ASP A 75 16.16 -9.29 30.71
CA ASP A 75 15.16 -10.00 31.49
C ASP A 75 14.09 -9.03 31.98
N ASN A 76 12.83 -9.43 31.84
CA ASN A 76 11.65 -8.66 32.22
C ASN A 76 10.48 -9.61 32.49
N PRO A 77 9.40 -9.16 33.16
CA PRO A 77 8.30 -10.04 33.57
C PRO A 77 7.70 -10.87 32.44
N ILE A 78 7.64 -10.34 31.21
CA ILE A 78 7.11 -11.04 30.03
C ILE A 78 8.11 -12.07 29.51
N PHE A 79 9.40 -11.71 29.40
CA PHE A 79 10.44 -12.63 28.97
C PHE A 79 10.59 -13.82 29.94
N SER A 80 10.40 -13.60 31.24
CA SER A 80 10.49 -14.64 32.26
C SER A 80 9.29 -15.60 32.28
N LEU A 81 8.21 -15.32 31.53
CA LEU A 81 7.04 -16.21 31.47
C LEU A 81 7.39 -17.58 30.85
N PRO A 82 6.68 -18.64 31.23
CA PRO A 82 6.71 -19.89 30.49
C PRO A 82 6.28 -19.69 29.03
N GLU A 83 6.85 -20.48 28.12
CA GLU A 83 6.61 -20.37 26.68
C GLU A 83 5.13 -20.46 26.28
N GLU A 84 4.38 -21.33 26.97
CA GLU A 84 2.94 -21.48 26.76
C GLU A 84 2.14 -20.24 27.18
N GLU A 85 2.62 -19.47 28.17
CA GLU A 85 2.00 -18.23 28.62
C GLU A 85 2.36 -17.07 27.69
N LYS A 86 3.62 -17.00 27.21
CA LYS A 86 4.03 -16.04 26.17
C LYS A 86 3.14 -16.16 24.93
N ALA A 87 2.88 -17.38 24.48
CA ALA A 87 2.04 -17.66 23.31
C ALA A 87 0.56 -17.26 23.48
N LYS A 88 0.09 -16.98 24.70
CA LYS A 88 -1.25 -16.43 24.95
C LYS A 88 -1.30 -14.92 24.81
N LEU A 89 -0.16 -14.23 24.92
CA LEU A 89 -0.10 -12.77 24.77
C LEU A 89 -0.39 -12.35 23.32
N ALA A 90 -0.01 -13.18 22.35
CA ALA A 90 -0.41 -13.05 20.95
C ALA A 90 -1.79 -13.68 20.72
N GLY A 91 -2.80 -12.83 20.53
CA GLY A 91 -4.21 -13.23 20.38
C GLY A 91 -4.85 -12.79 19.08
N THR A 92 -4.11 -12.14 18.17
CA THR A 92 -4.70 -11.66 16.91
C THR A 92 -4.62 -12.74 15.84
N PHE A 93 -5.75 -13.00 15.18
CA PHE A 93 -5.79 -13.90 14.04
C PHE A 93 -5.04 -13.30 12.84
N LYS A 94 -4.29 -14.16 12.14
CA LYS A 94 -3.70 -13.80 10.86
C LYS A 94 -4.81 -13.51 9.86
N ILE A 95 -4.61 -12.47 9.05
CA ILE A 95 -5.50 -12.21 7.91
C ILE A 95 -5.11 -13.20 6.81
N ASP A 96 -5.95 -14.20 6.56
CA ASP A 96 -5.81 -15.05 5.37
C ASP A 96 -5.99 -14.18 4.12
N SER A 97 -5.15 -14.42 3.11
CA SER A 97 -4.94 -13.58 1.93
C SER A 97 -6.12 -13.48 0.94
N VAL A 98 -7.37 -13.33 1.41
CA VAL A 98 -8.59 -13.28 0.58
C VAL A 98 -9.54 -12.16 1.01
N THR A 99 -9.04 -10.96 1.34
CA THR A 99 -9.84 -9.72 1.17
C THR A 99 -8.96 -8.48 0.99
N THR A 100 -8.00 -8.52 0.07
CA THR A 100 -7.43 -7.26 -0.45
C THR A 100 -8.43 -6.63 -1.41
N GLN A 101 -9.38 -5.84 -0.89
CA GLN A 101 -9.90 -4.71 -1.67
C GLN A 101 -8.79 -3.67 -1.74
N THR A 102 -7.77 -3.95 -2.56
CA THR A 102 -6.81 -2.94 -2.99
C THR A 102 -7.52 -2.10 -4.05
N THR A 103 -8.22 -1.06 -3.63
CA THR A 103 -8.44 0.08 -4.52
C THR A 103 -7.15 0.89 -4.50
N SER A 104 -6.33 0.68 -5.53
CA SER A 104 -5.30 1.65 -5.91
C SER A 104 -6.02 2.96 -6.20
N ARG A 105 -5.81 3.97 -5.35
CA ARG A 105 -6.14 5.37 -5.63
C ARG A 105 -4.83 6.14 -5.63
N THR A 106 -4.61 6.88 -6.71
CA THR A 106 -3.63 7.97 -6.78
C THR A 106 -3.88 8.92 -5.62
N SER A 107 -2.80 9.25 -4.89
CA SER A 107 -2.82 10.20 -3.79
C SER A 107 -3.32 11.56 -4.28
N ARG A 108 -4.26 12.13 -3.53
CA ARG A 108 -4.63 13.54 -3.66
C ARG A 108 -3.44 14.36 -3.14
N ALA A 109 -3.01 15.38 -3.88
CA ALA A 109 -2.00 16.31 -3.39
C ALA A 109 -2.48 16.96 -2.08
N ILE A 110 -1.76 16.73 -0.99
CA ILE A 110 -1.99 17.37 0.30
C ILE A 110 -1.39 18.79 0.22
N THR A 111 -2.17 19.79 0.60
CA THR A 111 -1.71 21.18 0.77
C THR A 111 -0.92 21.41 2.08
N THR A 112 -0.66 20.35 2.86
CA THR A 112 -0.04 20.40 4.19
C THR A 112 1.13 19.42 4.25
N ALA A 113 2.33 19.92 4.52
CA ALA A 113 3.53 19.09 4.67
C ALA A 113 3.43 18.20 5.93
N ILE A 114 3.58 16.89 5.76
CA ILE A 114 3.68 15.92 6.87
C ILE A 114 5.05 16.12 7.55
N PRO A 115 5.13 16.27 8.89
CA PRO A 115 6.40 16.45 9.58
C PRO A 115 7.27 15.18 9.50
N SER A 116 8.60 15.32 9.58
CA SER A 116 9.54 14.17 9.58
C SER A 116 9.54 13.36 10.89
N SER A 117 8.81 13.83 11.91
CA SER A 117 8.64 13.14 13.19
C SER A 117 7.35 13.60 13.84
N PHE A 118 6.61 12.68 14.44
CA PHE A 118 5.35 12.98 15.09
C PHE A 118 5.05 11.97 16.20
N ASP A 119 4.49 12.43 17.32
CA ASP A 119 4.13 11.58 18.47
C ASP A 119 2.86 12.11 19.15
N TRP A 120 1.77 11.35 19.08
CA TRP A 120 0.49 11.69 19.70
C TRP A 120 0.57 11.84 21.22
N ARG A 121 1.64 11.34 21.86
CA ARG A 121 1.87 11.50 23.31
C ARG A 121 2.37 12.88 23.70
N SER A 122 2.93 13.63 22.75
CA SER A 122 3.66 14.87 23.02
C SER A 122 3.46 15.94 21.94
N THR A 123 2.22 16.11 21.51
CA THR A 123 1.88 17.17 20.54
C THR A 123 1.95 18.56 21.19
N ALA A 124 1.93 19.61 20.35
CA ALA A 124 1.87 20.99 20.84
C ALA A 124 0.63 21.30 21.70
N THR A 125 -0.46 20.56 21.50
CA THR A 125 -1.75 20.77 22.17
C THR A 125 -2.04 19.78 23.30
N GLY A 126 -1.20 18.76 23.49
CA GLY A 126 -1.30 17.83 24.62
C GLY A 126 -0.90 16.39 24.32
N ASN A 127 -1.17 15.52 25.30
CA ASN A 127 -1.08 14.06 25.17
C ASN A 127 -2.45 13.49 24.81
N PHE A 128 -2.52 12.77 23.70
CA PHE A 128 -3.74 12.17 23.17
C PHE A 128 -3.73 10.64 23.21
N VAL A 129 -2.88 10.06 24.06
CA VAL A 129 -2.78 8.61 24.27
C VAL A 129 -2.90 8.31 25.76
N THR A 130 -3.82 7.40 26.10
CA THR A 130 -4.08 6.95 27.48
C THR A 130 -2.94 6.13 28.06
N GLU A 131 -3.01 5.83 29.36
CA GLU A 131 -2.01 4.99 30.04
C GLU A 131 -1.87 3.59 29.42
N VAL A 132 -0.69 2.98 29.56
CA VAL A 132 -0.47 1.59 29.14
C VAL A 132 -1.18 0.65 30.10
N LYS A 133 -1.88 -0.34 29.53
CA LYS A 133 -2.60 -1.38 30.27
C LYS A 133 -1.90 -2.73 30.15
N TYR A 134 -2.39 -3.72 30.89
CA TYR A 134 -1.85 -5.08 30.92
C TYR A 134 -2.94 -6.12 30.63
N GLN A 135 -2.81 -6.83 29.51
CA GLN A 135 -3.77 -7.85 29.07
C GLN A 135 -3.67 -9.19 29.82
N ASP A 136 -2.63 -9.35 30.66
CA ASP A 136 -2.35 -10.58 31.40
C ASP A 136 -2.32 -11.84 30.50
N HIS A 137 -2.63 -13.02 31.03
CA HIS A 137 -2.58 -14.31 30.33
C HIS A 137 -3.69 -14.54 29.27
N CYS A 138 -4.36 -13.49 28.80
CA CYS A 138 -5.49 -13.57 27.87
C CYS A 138 -5.11 -13.00 26.49
N GLY A 139 -5.44 -13.71 25.41
CA GLY A 139 -5.19 -13.34 24.02
C GLY A 139 -6.08 -12.22 23.51
N SER A 140 -6.09 -11.09 24.21
CA SER A 140 -7.02 -9.98 24.04
C SER A 140 -6.39 -8.71 23.48
N CYS A 141 -5.13 -8.78 23.03
CA CYS A 141 -4.41 -7.67 22.39
C CYS A 141 -5.24 -6.91 21.33
N TRP A 142 -6.06 -7.63 20.56
CA TRP A 142 -6.98 -7.06 19.57
C TRP A 142 -8.00 -6.09 20.19
N ALA A 143 -8.52 -6.40 21.39
CA ALA A 143 -9.44 -5.54 22.12
C ALA A 143 -8.71 -4.35 22.76
N PHE A 144 -7.52 -4.55 23.32
CA PHE A 144 -6.70 -3.47 23.88
C PHE A 144 -6.27 -2.45 22.83
N ALA A 145 -5.80 -2.91 21.66
CA ALA A 145 -5.34 -2.01 20.61
C ALA A 145 -6.50 -1.19 20.02
N ALA A 146 -7.66 -1.82 19.79
CA ALA A 146 -8.87 -1.13 19.33
C ALA A 146 -9.40 -0.15 20.38
N THR A 147 -9.46 -0.55 21.64
CA THR A 147 -9.90 0.33 22.75
C THR A 147 -8.99 1.54 22.89
N ALA A 148 -7.67 1.35 22.85
CA ALA A 148 -6.70 2.46 22.92
C ALA A 148 -6.79 3.42 21.72
N ALA A 149 -7.11 2.92 20.51
CA ALA A 149 -7.37 3.77 19.35
C ALA A 149 -8.65 4.60 19.50
N LEU A 150 -9.73 4.00 20.01
CA LEU A 150 -10.97 4.71 20.31
C LEU A 150 -10.78 5.76 21.40
N GLU A 151 -10.10 5.42 22.49
CA GLU A 151 -9.74 6.38 23.54
C GLU A 151 -8.97 7.55 22.93
N SER A 152 -7.92 7.28 22.15
CA SER A 152 -7.13 8.34 21.51
C SER A 152 -7.98 9.23 20.61
N SER A 153 -8.89 8.64 19.83
CA SER A 153 -9.86 9.38 19.02
C SER A 153 -10.76 10.27 19.88
N VAL A 154 -11.30 9.77 21.01
CA VAL A 154 -12.11 10.59 21.92
C VAL A 154 -11.30 11.79 22.46
N LEU A 155 -10.05 11.56 22.87
CA LEU A 155 -9.16 12.63 23.35
C LEU A 155 -8.89 13.68 22.26
N ILE A 156 -8.61 13.26 21.03
CA ILE A 156 -8.28 14.14 19.89
C ILE A 156 -9.47 15.04 19.54
N ASN A 157 -10.68 14.47 19.46
CA ASN A 157 -11.86 15.19 18.98
C ASN A 157 -12.57 15.99 20.07
N ASN A 158 -12.21 15.78 21.34
CA ASN A 158 -12.80 16.48 22.48
C ASN A 158 -11.70 17.09 23.37
N PRO A 159 -10.84 17.96 22.79
CA PRO A 159 -9.67 18.47 23.49
C PRO A 159 -10.07 19.25 24.74
N GLY A 160 -9.51 18.87 25.88
CA GLY A 160 -9.77 19.50 27.18
C GLY A 160 -11.04 19.00 27.89
N GLN A 161 -11.85 18.14 27.27
CA GLN A 161 -12.98 17.47 27.93
C GLN A 161 -12.55 16.15 28.58
N PHE A 162 -11.71 15.39 27.89
CA PHE A 162 -11.14 14.14 28.40
C PHE A 162 -9.63 14.27 28.56
N GLY A 163 -9.09 13.50 29.51
CA GLY A 163 -7.67 13.45 29.81
C GLY A 163 -7.07 12.07 29.54
N PRO A 164 -5.76 11.90 29.75
CA PRO A 164 -5.07 10.62 29.59
C PRO A 164 -5.50 9.55 30.60
N ASP A 165 -6.31 9.91 31.61
CA ASP A 165 -6.97 9.03 32.57
C ASP A 165 -8.32 8.47 32.08
N PHE A 166 -8.75 8.83 30.87
CA PHE A 166 -9.91 8.25 30.22
C PHE A 166 -9.70 6.76 29.98
N ASP A 167 -10.67 5.92 30.36
CA ASP A 167 -10.50 4.48 30.45
C ASP A 167 -11.77 3.73 30.02
N LEU A 168 -11.69 3.06 28.88
CA LEU A 168 -12.76 2.28 28.27
C LEU A 168 -12.56 0.77 28.47
N SER A 169 -13.67 0.02 28.44
CA SER A 169 -13.68 -1.41 28.79
C SER A 169 -13.29 -2.33 27.65
N GLU A 170 -12.08 -2.90 27.72
CA GLU A 170 -11.71 -4.02 26.83
C GLU A 170 -12.56 -5.26 27.11
N GLN A 171 -12.94 -5.49 28.37
CA GLN A 171 -13.71 -6.68 28.77
C GLN A 171 -15.09 -6.71 28.13
N MET A 172 -15.70 -5.55 27.93
CA MET A 172 -16.97 -5.44 27.26
C MET A 172 -16.84 -5.92 25.80
N MET A 173 -15.82 -5.45 25.07
CA MET A 173 -15.53 -5.96 23.72
C MET A 173 -15.21 -7.47 23.74
N LEU A 174 -14.37 -7.92 24.67
CA LEU A 174 -13.98 -9.32 24.80
C LEU A 174 -15.15 -10.26 25.11
N SER A 175 -16.13 -9.81 25.89
CA SER A 175 -17.22 -10.66 26.37
C SER A 175 -18.49 -10.58 25.53
N CYS A 176 -18.64 -9.53 24.71
CA CYS A 176 -19.86 -9.22 23.97
C CYS A 176 -19.71 -9.27 22.44
N SER A 177 -18.49 -9.26 21.90
CA SER A 177 -18.25 -9.48 20.47
C SER A 177 -18.08 -10.97 20.15
N ASP A 178 -17.73 -11.29 18.89
CA ASP A 178 -17.43 -12.65 18.44
C ASP A 178 -16.00 -13.12 18.84
N GLY A 179 -15.20 -12.27 19.50
CA GLY A 179 -13.86 -12.60 19.98
C GLY A 179 -13.84 -13.13 21.42
N ASP A 180 -12.69 -13.64 21.85
CA ASP A 180 -12.46 -14.11 23.22
C ASP A 180 -10.96 -14.12 23.60
N CYS A 181 -10.57 -14.74 24.73
CA CYS A 181 -9.17 -14.92 25.12
C CYS A 181 -8.38 -15.90 24.21
N GLY A 182 -9.07 -16.68 23.38
CA GLY A 182 -8.46 -17.49 22.32
C GLY A 182 -8.04 -16.64 21.12
N GLY A 183 -8.72 -15.52 20.89
CA GLY A 183 -8.26 -14.46 20.00
C GLY A 183 -9.36 -13.63 19.35
N GLY A 184 -8.94 -12.74 18.47
CA GLY A 184 -9.80 -11.88 17.66
C GLY A 184 -9.07 -11.24 16.48
N SER A 185 -9.78 -10.48 15.66
CA SER A 185 -9.23 -9.78 14.49
C SER A 185 -9.45 -8.27 14.61
N LEU A 186 -8.61 -7.48 13.92
CA LEU A 186 -8.71 -6.02 13.89
C LEU A 186 -10.06 -5.56 13.31
N ALA A 187 -10.51 -6.21 12.22
CA ALA A 187 -11.80 -5.90 11.58
C ALA A 187 -12.97 -6.14 12.54
N MET A 188 -12.98 -7.29 13.23
CA MET A 188 -14.04 -7.62 14.19
C MET A 188 -14.09 -6.61 15.35
N ALA A 189 -12.92 -6.20 15.87
CA ALA A 189 -12.84 -5.19 16.91
C ALA A 189 -13.41 -3.85 16.43
N ALA A 190 -13.02 -3.43 15.22
CA ALA A 190 -13.46 -2.19 14.61
C ALA A 190 -14.97 -2.20 14.30
N ASP A 191 -15.50 -3.28 13.73
CA ASP A 191 -16.93 -3.47 13.48
C ASP A 191 -17.76 -3.44 14.77
N TYR A 192 -17.24 -4.03 15.85
CA TYR A 192 -17.91 -3.96 17.15
C TYR A 192 -17.95 -2.53 17.69
N LEU A 193 -16.84 -1.79 17.59
CA LEU A 193 -16.81 -0.37 17.98
C LEU A 193 -17.71 0.52 17.12
N TYR A 194 -17.83 0.21 15.83
CA TYR A 194 -18.70 0.93 14.90
C TYR A 194 -20.18 0.67 15.20
N THR A 195 -20.57 -0.60 15.29
CA THR A 195 -21.99 -0.99 15.42
C THR A 195 -22.54 -0.92 16.84
N THR A 196 -21.71 -1.24 17.84
CA THR A 196 -22.14 -1.44 19.23
C THR A 196 -21.44 -0.50 20.20
N GLY A 197 -20.16 -0.20 19.97
CA GLY A 197 -19.36 0.62 20.87
C GLY A 197 -19.03 -0.06 22.21
N ILE A 198 -18.29 0.65 23.05
CA ILE A 198 -17.96 0.22 24.41
C ILE A 198 -18.15 1.35 25.42
N SER A 199 -18.37 0.98 26.68
CA SER A 199 -18.49 1.93 27.78
C SER A 199 -17.19 2.00 28.61
N TYR A 200 -17.20 2.80 29.66
CA TYR A 200 -16.10 2.94 30.61
C TYR A 200 -15.67 1.60 31.20
N GLU A 201 -14.39 1.48 31.54
CA GLU A 201 -13.81 0.31 32.21
C GLU A 201 -14.61 -0.08 33.46
N THR A 202 -15.05 0.91 34.26
CA THR A 202 -15.88 0.67 35.46
C THR A 202 -17.23 0.01 35.18
N CYS A 203 -17.72 0.03 33.94
CA CYS A 203 -18.94 -0.67 33.56
C CYS A 203 -18.73 -2.18 33.45
N TYR A 204 -17.54 -2.61 33.03
CA TYR A 204 -17.13 -4.01 33.02
C TYR A 204 -15.61 -4.11 33.16
N ASN A 205 -15.13 -4.20 34.39
CA ASN A 205 -13.70 -4.30 34.65
C ASN A 205 -13.07 -5.52 33.95
N TYR A 206 -11.86 -5.37 33.46
CA TYR A 206 -11.04 -6.40 32.87
C TYR A 206 -10.70 -7.51 33.87
N ILE A 207 -11.02 -8.75 33.48
CA ILE A 207 -10.82 -9.95 34.32
C ILE A 207 -9.83 -10.95 33.71
N ALA A 208 -9.21 -10.60 32.57
CA ALA A 208 -8.29 -11.48 31.84
C ALA A 208 -8.85 -12.88 31.53
N ALA A 209 -10.16 -12.99 31.32
CA ALA A 209 -10.84 -14.27 31.08
C ALA A 209 -12.10 -14.10 30.25
N ASN A 210 -12.54 -15.19 29.61
CA ASN A 210 -13.82 -15.25 28.92
C ASN A 210 -14.95 -15.01 29.93
N GLY A 211 -15.62 -13.86 29.80
CA GLY A 211 -16.72 -13.43 30.64
C GLY A 211 -18.07 -13.54 29.94
N SER A 212 -19.16 -13.46 30.71
CA SER A 212 -20.50 -13.32 30.11
C SER A 212 -20.76 -11.86 29.74
N CYS A 213 -21.31 -11.61 28.54
CA CYS A 213 -21.77 -10.27 28.16
C CYS A 213 -22.85 -9.70 29.11
N ASN A 214 -23.51 -10.53 29.92
CA ASN A 214 -24.52 -10.07 30.88
C ASN A 214 -23.93 -9.40 32.13
N ASN A 215 -22.61 -9.46 32.33
CA ASN A 215 -21.95 -8.88 33.49
C ASN A 215 -21.62 -7.39 33.33
N LYS A 216 -21.84 -6.81 32.14
CA LYS A 216 -21.74 -5.35 31.95
C LYS A 216 -22.75 -4.62 32.82
N CYS A 217 -22.42 -3.39 33.22
CA CYS A 217 -23.29 -2.56 34.03
C CYS A 217 -24.69 -2.40 33.38
N PRO A 218 -25.78 -2.33 34.17
CA PRO A 218 -27.14 -2.27 33.63
C PRO A 218 -27.42 -1.06 32.73
N ASP A 219 -26.70 0.04 32.93
CA ASP A 219 -26.86 1.33 32.25
C ASP A 219 -25.78 1.62 31.21
N TRP A 220 -25.06 0.58 30.76
CA TRP A 220 -23.94 0.70 29.81
C TRP A 220 -24.27 1.54 28.57
N GLU A 221 -25.50 1.42 28.03
CA GLU A 221 -26.00 2.15 26.86
C GLU A 221 -26.00 3.68 27.03
N SER A 222 -26.01 4.16 28.28
CA SER A 222 -26.05 5.60 28.57
C SER A 222 -24.71 6.30 28.37
N ASN A 223 -23.62 5.54 28.30
CA ASN A 223 -22.25 6.06 28.22
C ASN A 223 -21.41 5.22 27.26
N VAL A 224 -21.86 5.07 26.02
CA VAL A 224 -21.19 4.30 24.98
C VAL A 224 -20.41 5.22 24.06
N PHE A 225 -19.20 4.80 23.72
CA PHE A 225 -18.32 5.45 22.76
C PHE A 225 -18.20 4.56 21.52
N HIS A 226 -18.32 5.20 20.36
CA HIS A 226 -18.31 4.58 19.05
C HIS A 226 -17.21 5.18 18.18
N ILE A 227 -16.86 4.45 17.12
CA ILE A 227 -16.19 5.02 15.95
C ILE A 227 -17.25 5.28 14.87
N ASP A 228 -17.02 6.27 14.01
CA ASP A 228 -17.94 6.59 12.91
C ASP A 228 -17.62 5.84 11.61
N GLY A 229 -16.43 5.28 11.54
CA GLY A 229 -15.98 4.50 10.40
C GLY A 229 -14.60 3.92 10.66
N TRP A 230 -14.21 2.95 9.84
CA TRP A 230 -12.88 2.38 9.88
C TRP A 230 -12.50 1.83 8.51
N ARG A 231 -11.19 1.74 8.26
CA ARG A 231 -10.68 1.09 7.04
C ARG A 231 -9.31 0.49 7.24
N PHE A 232 -9.01 -0.51 6.40
CA PHE A 232 -7.64 -0.93 6.18
C PHE A 232 -6.85 0.11 5.39
N ILE A 233 -5.58 0.28 5.74
CA ILE A 233 -4.63 1.16 5.04
C ILE A 233 -3.34 0.39 4.68
N SER A 234 -2.59 0.92 3.72
CA SER A 234 -1.27 0.38 3.35
C SER A 234 -0.18 0.91 4.28
N ARG A 235 0.98 0.25 4.32
CA ARG A 235 2.16 0.73 5.05
C ARG A 235 2.63 2.10 4.53
N ASP A 236 2.55 2.31 3.22
CA ASP A 236 2.97 3.57 2.56
C ASP A 236 2.13 4.76 3.00
N SER A 237 0.84 4.53 3.31
CA SER A 237 -0.08 5.57 3.76
C SER A 237 -0.13 5.70 5.29
N LEU A 238 0.60 4.89 6.05
CA LEU A 238 0.54 4.87 7.51
C LEU A 238 0.78 6.25 8.13
N LYS A 239 1.86 6.95 7.74
CA LYS A 239 2.22 8.24 8.34
C LYS A 239 1.18 9.31 8.03
N GLU A 240 0.63 9.29 6.81
CA GLU A 240 -0.44 10.18 6.37
C GLU A 240 -1.69 10.00 7.22
N TYR A 241 -2.18 8.77 7.33
CA TYR A 241 -3.38 8.47 8.11
C TYR A 241 -3.16 8.68 9.61
N LEU A 242 -1.97 8.33 10.12
CA LEU A 242 -1.61 8.53 11.53
C LEU A 242 -1.65 10.01 11.89
N PHE A 243 -1.12 10.87 11.03
CA PHE A 243 -1.08 12.31 11.25
C PHE A 243 -2.48 12.96 11.12
N GLN A 244 -3.28 12.52 10.15
CA GLN A 244 -4.59 13.12 9.86
C GLN A 244 -5.71 12.64 10.77
N TYR A 245 -5.74 11.34 11.10
CA TYR A 245 -6.90 10.71 11.74
C TYR A 245 -6.63 10.20 13.17
N GLY A 246 -5.35 10.11 13.58
CA GLY A 246 -4.99 9.64 14.91
C GLY A 246 -4.21 8.32 14.91
N PRO A 247 -3.91 7.76 16.10
CA PRO A 247 -3.18 6.50 16.22
C PRO A 247 -3.80 5.34 15.42
N VAL A 248 -2.93 4.51 14.83
CA VAL A 248 -3.32 3.43 13.91
C VAL A 248 -3.17 2.07 14.58
N VAL A 249 -4.21 1.24 14.54
CA VAL A 249 -4.16 -0.13 15.05
C VAL A 249 -3.36 -0.99 14.08
N ALA A 250 -2.30 -1.65 14.57
CA ALA A 250 -1.45 -2.53 13.78
C ALA A 250 -1.51 -3.96 14.30
N SER A 251 -1.49 -4.93 13.38
CA SER A 251 -1.24 -6.34 13.69
C SER A 251 0.20 -6.66 13.31
N ILE A 252 0.99 -7.20 14.24
CA ILE A 252 2.39 -7.55 14.03
C ILE A 252 2.66 -9.04 14.21
N ASP A 253 3.59 -9.57 13.43
CA ASP A 253 4.23 -10.86 13.69
C ASP A 253 5.11 -10.76 14.94
N ILE A 254 5.01 -11.77 15.81
CA ILE A 254 5.84 -11.86 17.02
C ILE A 254 6.97 -12.83 16.80
N TYR A 255 8.16 -12.44 17.26
CA TYR A 255 9.38 -13.24 17.28
C TYR A 255 9.79 -13.53 18.73
N SER A 256 10.51 -14.64 18.95
CA SER A 256 10.93 -15.08 20.30
C SER A 256 11.74 -14.06 21.08
N ASP A 257 12.54 -13.26 20.38
CA ASP A 257 13.36 -12.21 20.97
C ASP A 257 12.58 -10.96 21.38
N PHE A 258 11.38 -10.74 20.82
CA PHE A 258 10.55 -9.57 21.11
C PHE A 258 10.13 -9.52 22.58
N TYR A 259 9.89 -10.68 23.20
CA TYR A 259 9.56 -10.74 24.63
C TYR A 259 10.69 -10.18 25.51
N ALA A 260 11.95 -10.25 25.07
CA ALA A 260 13.12 -9.74 25.79
C ALA A 260 13.37 -8.22 25.58
N TYR A 261 12.55 -7.54 24.77
CA TYR A 261 12.75 -6.12 24.46
C TYR A 261 12.69 -5.24 25.72
N MET A 262 13.74 -4.42 25.93
CA MET A 262 13.80 -3.43 27.00
C MET A 262 13.76 -1.99 26.48
N SER A 263 14.53 -1.68 25.43
CA SER A 263 14.61 -0.33 24.87
C SER A 263 15.32 -0.31 23.52
N GLY A 264 15.23 0.82 22.81
CA GLY A 264 15.87 1.05 21.51
C GLY A 264 14.97 0.72 20.32
N ILE A 265 15.55 0.63 19.13
CA ILE A 265 14.81 0.41 17.87
C ILE A 265 14.86 -1.07 17.51
N TYR A 266 13.76 -1.76 17.79
CA TYR A 266 13.59 -3.19 17.63
C TYR A 266 13.62 -3.61 16.15
N ALA A 267 14.35 -4.68 15.89
CA ALA A 267 14.28 -5.50 14.70
C ALA A 267 14.65 -6.95 15.10
N PRO A 268 13.93 -7.98 14.61
CA PRO A 268 14.20 -9.36 15.03
C PRO A 268 15.63 -9.80 14.71
N VAL A 269 16.32 -10.43 15.67
CA VAL A 269 17.59 -11.10 15.45
C VAL A 269 17.40 -12.34 14.60
N SER A 270 18.49 -12.86 14.06
CA SER A 270 18.42 -13.90 13.04
C SER A 270 18.03 -15.28 13.55
N SER A 271 18.40 -15.58 14.79
CA SER A 271 17.98 -16.79 15.47
C SER A 271 16.55 -16.72 15.98
N ALA A 272 15.91 -15.55 15.94
CA ALA A 272 14.58 -15.37 16.48
C ALA A 272 13.56 -16.18 15.68
N VAL A 273 12.75 -16.95 16.40
CA VAL A 273 11.71 -17.79 15.80
C VAL A 273 10.42 -17.00 15.73
N GLN A 274 9.83 -16.90 14.55
CA GLN A 274 8.52 -16.29 14.37
C GLN A 274 7.42 -17.25 14.85
N TYR A 275 6.49 -16.73 15.66
CA TYR A 275 5.31 -17.49 16.07
C TYR A 275 4.21 -17.49 15.01
N ASP A 276 3.31 -18.46 15.10
CA ASP A 276 2.19 -18.56 14.17
C ASP A 276 1.03 -17.60 14.48
N LYS A 277 1.12 -16.84 15.58
CA LYS A 277 0.10 -15.88 16.00
C LYS A 277 0.58 -14.44 15.82
N CYS A 278 -0.36 -13.54 15.58
CA CYS A 278 -0.10 -12.11 15.54
C CYS A 278 -0.47 -11.45 16.86
N HIS A 279 0.02 -10.23 17.04
CA HIS A 279 -0.25 -9.39 18.18
C HIS A 279 -0.73 -8.01 17.72
N ALA A 280 -1.83 -7.53 18.28
CA ALA A 280 -2.33 -6.19 17.97
C ALA A 280 -1.73 -5.15 18.92
N VAL A 281 -1.30 -4.03 18.34
CA VAL A 281 -0.62 -2.92 19.01
C VAL A 281 -1.12 -1.60 18.41
N LEU A 282 -0.81 -0.47 19.04
CA LEU A 282 -1.23 0.85 18.58
C LEU A 282 -0.04 1.69 18.15
N VAL A 283 0.04 2.07 16.88
CA VAL A 283 1.07 2.99 16.36
C VAL A 283 0.66 4.41 16.71
N VAL A 284 1.46 5.08 17.54
CA VAL A 284 1.16 6.41 18.10
C VAL A 284 2.07 7.51 17.53
N GLY A 285 3.09 7.14 16.77
CA GLY A 285 4.02 8.10 16.21
C GLY A 285 5.12 7.47 15.35
N TYR A 286 6.04 8.31 14.88
CA TYR A 286 7.20 7.94 14.09
C TYR A 286 8.32 8.99 14.18
N ASP A 287 9.54 8.57 13.86
CA ASP A 287 10.71 9.43 13.75
C ASP A 287 11.57 8.99 12.55
N ASP A 288 11.62 9.83 11.51
CA ASP A 288 12.36 9.54 10.28
C ASP A 288 13.87 9.64 10.48
N ALA A 289 14.36 10.51 11.36
CA ALA A 289 15.79 10.58 11.65
C ALA A 289 16.26 9.31 12.37
N ALA A 290 15.42 8.76 13.24
CA ALA A 290 15.67 7.49 13.92
C ALA A 290 15.31 6.26 13.06
N GLN A 291 14.56 6.43 11.96
CA GLN A 291 14.03 5.37 11.10
C GLN A 291 13.17 4.38 11.87
N CYS A 292 12.21 4.88 12.66
CA CYS A 292 11.33 4.02 13.46
C CYS A 292 9.89 4.51 13.62
N LEU A 293 9.00 3.56 13.94
CA LEU A 293 7.67 3.81 14.49
C LEU A 293 7.71 3.79 16.01
N ILE A 294 6.78 4.51 16.64
CA ILE A 294 6.56 4.52 18.08
C ILE A 294 5.23 3.80 18.35
N ILE A 295 5.27 2.73 19.15
CA ILE A 295 4.15 1.80 19.25
C ILE A 295 3.84 1.51 20.72
N LYS A 296 2.56 1.66 21.11
CA LYS A 296 2.02 1.30 22.42
C LYS A 296 1.70 -0.20 22.45
N ASN A 297 2.16 -0.89 23.49
CA ASN A 297 1.86 -2.29 23.75
C ASN A 297 0.82 -2.43 24.88
N SER A 298 0.33 -3.65 25.12
CA SER A 298 -0.65 -4.02 26.16
C SER A 298 -0.06 -5.01 27.18
N TRP A 299 1.25 -4.97 27.40
CA TRP A 299 1.99 -5.88 28.30
C TRP A 299 2.45 -5.20 29.60
N GLY A 300 1.82 -4.10 29.97
CA GLY A 300 2.13 -3.35 31.19
C GLY A 300 3.37 -2.46 31.07
N ASN A 301 3.55 -1.59 32.05
CA ASN A 301 4.60 -0.56 32.08
C ASN A 301 6.01 -1.13 32.30
N ASP A 302 6.11 -2.32 32.89
CA ASP A 302 7.41 -2.96 33.20
C ASP A 302 8.05 -3.65 31.99
N TRP A 303 7.36 -3.65 30.84
CA TRP A 303 7.87 -4.16 29.58
C TRP A 303 8.27 -3.02 28.64
N GLY A 304 9.41 -3.14 27.97
CA GLY A 304 9.89 -2.15 27.01
C GLY A 304 10.13 -0.75 27.60
N GLU A 305 9.88 0.28 26.78
CA GLU A 305 10.09 1.69 27.12
C GLU A 305 8.85 2.26 27.83
N GLY A 306 8.56 1.75 29.03
CA GLY A 306 7.36 2.13 29.78
C GLY A 306 6.08 1.63 29.13
N GLY A 307 6.10 0.41 28.60
CA GLY A 307 4.99 -0.20 27.86
C GLY A 307 4.96 0.11 26.36
N TYR A 308 5.94 0.87 25.87
CA TYR A 308 6.11 1.18 24.45
C TYR A 308 7.30 0.43 23.87
N PHE A 309 7.34 0.34 22.54
CA PHE A 309 8.54 -0.02 21.82
C PHE A 309 8.67 0.81 20.55
N ARG A 310 9.89 0.87 20.02
CA ARG A 310 10.15 1.48 18.72
C ARG A 310 10.49 0.41 17.70
N LEU A 311 9.80 0.40 16.57
CA LEU A 311 9.98 -0.59 15.50
C LEU A 311 10.80 0.01 14.36
N SER A 312 11.88 -0.67 13.95
CA SER A 312 12.70 -0.24 12.81
C SER A 312 11.92 -0.22 11.51
N TYR A 313 12.21 0.74 10.63
CA TYR A 313 11.69 0.74 9.25
C TYR A 313 12.15 -0.51 8.49
N ASP A 314 13.35 -1.01 8.76
CA ASP A 314 13.87 -2.27 8.21
C ASP A 314 13.09 -3.53 8.67
N ALA A 315 12.19 -3.38 9.64
CA ALA A 315 11.34 -4.45 10.15
C ALA A 315 9.84 -4.16 9.90
N PHE A 316 9.49 -3.26 8.96
CA PHE A 316 8.10 -2.98 8.60
C PHE A 316 7.34 -4.19 8.07
N ASP A 317 8.07 -5.17 7.55
CA ASP A 317 7.54 -6.43 7.06
C ASP A 317 6.79 -7.23 8.13
N ILE A 318 7.12 -7.04 9.41
CA ILE A 318 6.39 -7.70 10.51
C ILE A 318 4.97 -7.17 10.68
N ILE A 319 4.64 -5.96 10.18
CA ILE A 319 3.29 -5.40 10.28
C ILE A 319 2.41 -6.04 9.20
N ASN A 320 1.50 -6.92 9.59
CA ASN A 320 0.64 -7.66 8.68
C ASN A 320 -0.63 -6.92 8.25
N ALA A 321 -1.13 -6.01 9.09
CA ALA A 321 -2.34 -5.25 8.82
C ALA A 321 -2.35 -3.93 9.59
N LEU A 322 -3.01 -2.93 9.01
CA LEU A 322 -3.18 -1.59 9.60
C LEU A 322 -4.64 -1.17 9.46
N VAL A 323 -5.24 -0.73 10.56
CA VAL A 323 -6.61 -0.18 10.59
C VAL A 323 -6.57 1.20 11.23
N VAL A 324 -7.19 2.17 10.54
CA VAL A 324 -7.41 3.52 11.04
C VAL A 324 -8.90 3.71 11.33
N PHE A 325 -9.20 4.43 12.42
CA PHE A 325 -10.56 4.81 12.79
C PHE A 325 -10.87 6.22 12.32
N GLN A 326 -12.14 6.46 12.02
CA GLN A 326 -12.70 7.76 11.66
C GLN A 326 -13.65 8.19 12.77
N SER A 327 -13.65 9.48 13.10
CA SER A 327 -14.43 10.04 14.21
C SER A 327 -14.98 11.43 13.91
N GLN A 328 -16.16 11.74 14.46
CA GLN A 328 -16.96 12.95 14.31
C GLN A 328 -16.10 14.22 14.32
N GLY A 329 -16.06 14.86 13.15
CA GLY A 329 -15.31 16.09 12.88
C GLY A 329 -14.99 16.18 11.40
N GLU A 330 -16.02 16.41 10.58
CA GLU A 330 -16.02 16.50 9.10
C GLU A 330 -16.22 15.20 8.32
N ILE A 331 -17.46 14.69 8.32
CA ILE A 331 -18.20 14.40 7.09
C ILE A 331 -19.69 14.25 7.45
N SER A 332 -20.48 15.31 7.25
CA SER A 332 -21.94 15.15 7.22
C SER A 332 -22.33 14.42 5.94
N GLU A 333 -23.22 13.44 6.04
CA GLU A 333 -23.96 12.91 4.89
C GLU A 333 -24.48 14.08 4.04
N PRO A 334 -24.40 14.02 2.70
CA PRO A 334 -24.79 15.13 1.86
C PRO A 334 -26.28 15.45 2.05
N THR A 335 -26.58 16.58 2.67
CA THR A 335 -27.96 17.03 2.91
C THR A 335 -28.55 17.79 1.73
N THR A 336 -27.71 18.27 0.81
CA THR A 336 -28.17 18.98 -0.40
C THR A 336 -27.38 18.62 -1.64
N ILE A 337 -28.07 18.60 -2.80
CA ILE A 337 -27.46 18.44 -4.13
C ILE A 337 -27.92 19.57 -5.05
N VAL A 338 -26.96 20.29 -5.64
CA VAL A 338 -27.25 21.46 -6.50
C VAL A 338 -26.65 21.23 -7.87
N LEU A 339 -27.49 21.23 -8.90
CA LEU A 339 -27.07 21.25 -10.29
C LEU A 339 -26.56 22.66 -10.61
N THR A 340 -25.25 22.78 -10.84
CA THR A 340 -24.56 24.06 -11.09
C THR A 340 -24.44 24.39 -12.57
N SER A 341 -24.62 23.39 -13.45
CA SER A 341 -24.63 23.55 -14.91
C SER A 341 -25.47 22.44 -15.57
N PRO A 342 -26.24 22.73 -16.65
CA PRO A 342 -26.30 24.00 -17.40
C PRO A 342 -27.12 25.10 -16.71
N ASN A 343 -26.75 26.36 -16.92
CA ASN A 343 -27.56 27.51 -16.50
C ASN A 343 -28.70 27.77 -17.50
N VAL A 344 -29.87 28.16 -16.97
CA VAL A 344 -31.14 28.28 -17.70
C VAL A 344 -31.04 29.32 -18.82
N SER A 345 -30.72 28.89 -20.06
CA SER A 345 -30.80 29.65 -21.34
C SER A 345 -30.29 28.85 -22.57
N GLN A 346 -29.74 27.65 -22.39
CA GLN A 346 -29.10 26.90 -23.49
C GLN A 346 -30.10 26.16 -24.39
N SER A 347 -29.76 26.05 -25.68
CA SER A 347 -30.47 25.26 -26.67
C SER A 347 -29.63 24.05 -27.06
N PHE A 348 -30.22 22.87 -27.11
CA PHE A 348 -29.55 21.63 -27.54
C PHE A 348 -30.25 21.03 -28.76
N ASN A 349 -29.47 20.36 -29.61
CA ASN A 349 -29.97 19.60 -30.76
C ASN A 349 -29.81 18.08 -30.52
N SER A 350 -30.33 17.27 -31.45
CA SER A 350 -30.23 15.82 -31.39
C SER A 350 -28.77 15.38 -31.28
N GLU A 351 -28.46 14.46 -30.36
CA GLU A 351 -27.12 13.88 -30.16
C GLU A 351 -26.04 14.86 -29.66
N SER A 352 -26.39 16.11 -29.36
CA SER A 352 -25.53 17.05 -28.62
C SER A 352 -25.04 16.42 -27.32
N ARG A 353 -23.77 16.62 -26.98
CA ARG A 353 -23.21 16.24 -25.68
C ARG A 353 -23.18 17.47 -24.78
N THR A 354 -23.56 17.32 -23.52
CA THR A 354 -23.45 18.39 -22.53
C THR A 354 -22.86 17.87 -21.23
N TYR A 355 -22.08 18.73 -20.57
CA TYR A 355 -21.57 18.49 -19.23
C TYR A 355 -22.63 18.91 -18.21
N LEU A 356 -23.02 17.98 -17.36
CA LEU A 356 -23.76 18.26 -16.15
C LEU A 356 -22.76 18.37 -15.01
N THR A 357 -22.83 19.46 -14.26
CA THR A 357 -22.01 19.64 -13.07
C THR A 357 -22.90 19.87 -11.88
N TRP A 358 -22.60 19.23 -10.76
CA TRP A 358 -23.32 19.43 -9.51
C TRP A 358 -22.38 19.38 -8.32
N SER A 359 -22.80 19.99 -7.24
CA SER A 359 -22.07 20.00 -5.97
C SER A 359 -22.94 19.46 -4.85
N THR A 360 -22.31 18.77 -3.90
CA THR A 360 -22.89 18.37 -2.63
C THR A 360 -22.21 19.10 -1.47
N THR A 361 -22.92 19.27 -0.36
CA THR A 361 -22.38 19.87 0.87
C THR A 361 -21.60 18.88 1.76
N GLY A 362 -21.24 17.69 1.26
CA GLY A 362 -20.53 16.62 1.99
C GLY A 362 -19.97 15.51 1.08
N ALA A 363 -19.22 14.55 1.64
CA ALA A 363 -18.62 13.42 0.90
C ALA A 363 -19.46 12.13 1.04
N PHE A 364 -19.52 11.33 -0.03
CA PHE A 364 -20.37 10.13 -0.11
C PHE A 364 -19.83 8.95 0.72
N LEU A 365 -20.68 8.34 1.55
CA LEU A 365 -20.34 7.13 2.32
C LEU A 365 -21.05 5.85 1.83
N SER A 366 -22.18 5.88 1.12
CA SER A 366 -22.73 4.64 0.51
C SER A 366 -23.77 4.73 -0.61
N ASP A 367 -24.23 5.91 -1.06
CA ASP A 367 -25.52 6.00 -1.79
C ASP A 367 -25.43 6.43 -3.28
N ARG A 368 -26.46 6.06 -4.07
CA ARG A 368 -26.51 6.20 -5.54
C ARG A 368 -26.96 7.61 -5.96
N VAL A 369 -26.19 8.27 -6.83
CA VAL A 369 -26.61 9.50 -7.54
C VAL A 369 -27.30 9.12 -8.84
N VAL A 370 -28.48 9.71 -9.11
CA VAL A 370 -29.26 9.43 -10.32
C VAL A 370 -29.42 10.70 -11.16
N ILE A 371 -29.10 10.57 -12.45
CA ILE A 371 -29.17 11.64 -13.45
C ILE A 371 -30.27 11.30 -14.47
N SER A 372 -31.16 12.26 -14.71
CA SER A 372 -32.29 12.07 -15.65
C SER A 372 -32.70 13.36 -16.35
N MET A 373 -33.47 13.23 -17.44
CA MET A 373 -34.07 14.34 -18.18
C MET A 373 -35.56 14.11 -18.36
N LYS A 374 -36.36 15.18 -18.25
CA LYS A 374 -37.82 15.13 -18.40
C LYS A 374 -38.37 16.39 -19.06
N ARG A 375 -39.55 16.29 -19.65
CA ARG A 375 -40.33 17.41 -20.17
C ARG A 375 -41.42 17.87 -19.17
N GLY A 376 -41.51 19.17 -18.93
CA GLY A 376 -42.57 19.81 -18.12
C GLY A 376 -42.35 19.81 -16.60
N SER A 377 -43.17 20.58 -15.87
CA SER A 377 -43.06 20.82 -14.42
C SER A 377 -43.82 19.78 -13.58
N VAL A 378 -43.28 18.57 -13.40
CA VAL A 378 -43.89 17.54 -12.53
C VAL A 378 -42.90 17.15 -11.43
N ALA A 379 -43.39 17.03 -10.19
CA ALA A 379 -42.57 16.59 -9.04
C ALA A 379 -41.87 15.25 -9.31
N ALA A 380 -40.64 15.11 -8.81
CA ALA A 380 -39.80 13.94 -8.98
C ALA A 380 -40.31 12.76 -8.12
N ASP A 381 -41.28 12.00 -8.63
CA ASP A 381 -41.71 10.71 -8.07
C ASP A 381 -41.11 9.55 -8.89
N VAL A 382 -40.64 8.51 -8.21
CA VAL A 382 -39.90 7.34 -8.71
C VAL A 382 -40.77 6.37 -9.52
N THR A 383 -42.07 6.61 -9.66
CA THR A 383 -43.00 5.66 -10.30
C THR A 383 -43.35 5.94 -11.77
N VAL A 384 -42.52 6.67 -12.52
CA VAL A 384 -42.79 6.97 -13.95
C VAL A 384 -41.94 6.07 -14.88
N PRO A 385 -42.54 5.18 -15.69
CA PRO A 385 -41.80 4.36 -16.66
C PRO A 385 -41.19 5.18 -17.81
N ASP A 386 -40.08 4.70 -18.37
CA ASP A 386 -39.46 5.20 -19.61
C ASP A 386 -40.52 5.41 -20.70
N ASN A 387 -40.71 6.66 -21.13
CA ASN A 387 -41.57 7.03 -22.23
C ASN A 387 -41.01 8.26 -22.95
N VAL A 388 -41.64 8.69 -24.06
CA VAL A 388 -41.18 9.75 -24.99
C VAL A 388 -40.87 11.11 -24.32
N ASN A 389 -41.13 11.28 -23.02
CA ASN A 389 -40.91 12.51 -22.27
C ASN A 389 -40.02 12.33 -21.02
N TRP A 390 -39.38 11.16 -20.82
CA TRP A 390 -38.49 10.89 -19.68
C TRP A 390 -37.34 9.95 -20.08
N TYR A 391 -36.11 10.29 -19.66
CA TYR A 391 -34.90 9.55 -19.98
C TYR A 391 -33.96 9.48 -18.75
N ARG A 392 -33.43 8.29 -18.46
CA ARG A 392 -32.41 8.05 -17.43
C ARG A 392 -31.07 7.75 -18.10
N PHE A 393 -30.02 8.51 -17.75
CA PHE A 393 -28.73 8.42 -18.44
C PHE A 393 -27.78 7.38 -17.81
N THR A 394 -27.62 7.37 -16.48
CA THR A 394 -26.68 6.47 -15.77
C THR A 394 -27.13 6.14 -14.34
N GLU A 395 -26.74 4.96 -13.83
CA GLU A 395 -26.80 4.56 -12.42
C GLU A 395 -25.36 4.32 -11.92
N HIS A 396 -24.89 5.14 -10.98
CA HIS A 396 -23.61 4.91 -10.31
C HIS A 396 -23.85 4.07 -9.05
N GLY A 397 -23.25 2.87 -9.00
CA GLY A 397 -23.20 2.06 -7.79
C GLY A 397 -22.24 2.66 -6.77
N ALA A 398 -22.40 2.29 -5.49
CA ALA A 398 -21.67 2.80 -4.31
C ALA A 398 -20.13 2.67 -4.32
N SER A 399 -19.49 2.38 -5.46
CA SER A 399 -18.05 2.16 -5.59
C SER A 399 -17.38 3.04 -6.66
N THR A 400 -18.09 3.94 -7.34
CA THR A 400 -17.48 4.95 -8.21
C THR A 400 -17.48 6.29 -7.50
N SER A 401 -16.30 6.89 -7.29
CA SER A 401 -16.20 8.29 -6.90
C SER A 401 -16.79 9.14 -8.01
N ASN A 402 -17.97 9.69 -7.81
CA ASN A 402 -18.50 10.71 -8.70
C ASN A 402 -17.87 12.05 -8.29
N ASP A 403 -17.16 12.71 -9.20
CA ASP A 403 -16.46 13.97 -9.01
C ASP A 403 -17.37 15.20 -9.15
N GLY A 404 -18.68 14.98 -9.31
CA GLY A 404 -19.66 16.05 -9.54
C GLY A 404 -19.78 16.44 -11.02
N HIS A 405 -19.25 15.64 -11.94
CA HIS A 405 -19.28 15.87 -13.38
C HIS A 405 -19.79 14.63 -14.14
N GLU A 406 -20.72 14.81 -15.08
CA GLU A 406 -21.14 13.76 -16.02
C GLU A 406 -21.36 14.34 -17.41
N ILE A 407 -20.91 13.62 -18.44
CA ILE A 407 -21.24 13.93 -19.82
C ILE A 407 -22.49 13.16 -20.22
N VAL A 408 -23.57 13.85 -20.57
CA VAL A 408 -24.79 13.24 -21.09
C VAL A 408 -24.96 13.57 -22.58
N THR A 409 -25.46 12.61 -23.35
CA THR A 409 -25.80 12.79 -24.77
C THR A 409 -27.30 12.95 -24.92
N ILE A 410 -27.75 14.01 -25.58
CA ILE A 410 -29.17 14.25 -25.85
C ILE A 410 -29.71 13.14 -26.77
N PRO A 411 -30.74 12.38 -26.35
CA PRO A 411 -31.28 11.30 -27.17
C PRO A 411 -31.82 11.82 -28.50
N PRO A 412 -31.72 11.05 -29.59
CA PRO A 412 -32.33 11.41 -30.86
C PRO A 412 -33.86 11.26 -30.82
N GLY A 413 -34.55 12.01 -31.69
CA GLY A 413 -36.00 11.89 -31.87
C GLY A 413 -36.87 12.63 -30.85
N LEU A 414 -36.30 13.62 -30.15
CA LEU A 414 -37.06 14.51 -29.26
C LEU A 414 -37.94 15.47 -30.07
N THR A 415 -39.02 15.94 -29.45
CA THR A 415 -39.88 16.97 -30.06
C THR A 415 -39.38 18.36 -29.66
N GLU A 416 -39.31 19.27 -30.64
CA GLU A 416 -39.00 20.69 -30.43
C GLU A 416 -39.89 21.29 -29.34
N ALA A 417 -39.26 21.75 -28.27
CA ALA A 417 -39.93 22.31 -27.11
C ALA A 417 -38.95 23.07 -26.21
N ASN A 418 -39.44 24.07 -25.48
CA ASN A 418 -38.66 24.91 -24.58
C ASN A 418 -38.84 24.57 -23.09
N ASP A 419 -39.39 23.39 -22.79
CA ASP A 419 -39.77 22.96 -21.44
C ASP A 419 -39.07 21.67 -20.99
N TRP A 420 -37.92 21.34 -21.60
CA TRP A 420 -37.08 20.23 -21.18
C TRP A 420 -36.22 20.60 -19.96
N ARG A 421 -35.97 19.64 -19.07
CA ARG A 421 -35.21 19.83 -17.83
C ARG A 421 -34.29 18.66 -17.51
N PHE A 422 -33.09 18.97 -17.04
CA PHE A 422 -32.18 18.02 -16.39
C PHE A 422 -32.47 17.95 -14.89
N TYR A 423 -32.30 16.75 -14.32
CA TYR A 423 -32.53 16.47 -12.91
C TYR A 423 -31.36 15.65 -12.35
N VAL A 424 -30.87 16.07 -11.18
CA VAL A 424 -29.92 15.30 -10.37
C VAL A 424 -30.50 15.12 -8.97
N ARG A 425 -30.48 13.88 -8.47
CA ARG A 425 -31.00 13.51 -7.15
C ARG A 425 -30.12 12.49 -6.43
N ILE A 426 -30.27 12.46 -5.10
CA ILE A 426 -29.71 11.42 -4.22
C ILE A 426 -30.80 10.37 -3.97
N GLU A 427 -30.52 9.08 -4.21
CA GLU A 427 -31.40 7.99 -3.76
C GLU A 427 -30.83 7.40 -2.45
N ALA A 428 -31.17 8.06 -1.34
CA ALA A 428 -30.97 7.56 0.03
C ALA A 428 -32.33 7.22 0.64
N ALA A 429 -32.36 6.31 1.63
CA ALA A 429 -33.60 5.72 2.14
C ALA A 429 -34.64 6.73 2.69
N ASP A 430 -34.29 7.99 2.97
CA ASP A 430 -35.24 9.01 3.49
C ASP A 430 -34.87 10.48 3.17
N VAL A 431 -34.07 10.77 2.12
CA VAL A 431 -33.68 12.16 1.74
C VAL A 431 -34.22 12.54 0.36
N TRP A 432 -35.00 13.62 0.28
CA TRP A 432 -35.74 14.06 -0.91
C TRP A 432 -35.23 15.41 -1.46
N ASP A 433 -33.92 15.58 -1.64
CA ASP A 433 -33.40 16.79 -2.29
C ASP A 433 -33.08 16.54 -3.78
N ALA A 434 -33.58 17.44 -4.64
CA ALA A 434 -33.45 17.35 -6.08
C ALA A 434 -33.30 18.76 -6.67
N SER A 435 -32.31 18.93 -7.54
CA SER A 435 -32.08 20.18 -8.28
C SER A 435 -32.33 19.97 -9.77
N ASP A 436 -32.90 20.98 -10.42
CA ASP A 436 -33.22 20.95 -11.85
C ASP A 436 -32.77 22.19 -12.63
N ALA A 437 -32.55 22.02 -13.93
CA ALA A 437 -32.22 23.11 -14.86
C ALA A 437 -32.97 22.93 -16.19
N SER A 438 -33.66 23.98 -16.66
CA SER A 438 -34.42 23.95 -17.91
C SER A 438 -33.63 24.40 -19.13
N PHE A 439 -33.91 23.79 -20.29
CA PHE A 439 -33.28 24.08 -21.59
C PHE A 439 -34.28 24.00 -22.75
N THR A 440 -33.89 24.54 -23.92
CA THR A 440 -34.68 24.48 -25.17
C THR A 440 -34.13 23.42 -26.12
N TYR A 441 -34.98 22.63 -26.76
CA TYR A 441 -34.58 21.69 -27.80
C TYR A 441 -35.01 22.19 -29.19
N VAL A 442 -34.07 22.20 -30.16
CA VAL A 442 -34.28 22.67 -31.55
C VAL A 442 -33.78 21.60 -32.53
N ASP A 443 -34.58 21.25 -33.55
CA ASP A 443 -34.28 20.22 -34.55
C ASP A 443 -33.48 20.82 -35.73
N GLY A 444 -32.15 20.70 -35.65
CA GLY A 444 -31.15 21.43 -36.45
C GLY A 444 -30.98 21.02 -37.92
N THR A 445 -32.02 20.68 -38.66
CA THR A 445 -31.86 20.21 -40.06
C THR A 445 -31.76 21.30 -41.12
N ASN A 446 -31.97 22.60 -40.82
CA ASN A 446 -31.84 23.71 -41.80
C ASN A 446 -31.40 25.08 -41.20
N ASP A 447 -30.51 25.10 -40.19
CA ASP A 447 -30.06 26.35 -39.58
C ASP A 447 -28.82 26.94 -40.30
N PRO A 448 -28.85 28.19 -40.82
CA PRO A 448 -27.68 28.89 -41.34
C PRO A 448 -26.69 29.37 -40.28
N ASP A 449 -27.05 29.35 -38.99
CA ASP A 449 -26.20 29.67 -37.82
C ASP A 449 -25.69 28.39 -37.14
N ARG A 450 -25.50 27.34 -37.94
CA ARG A 450 -25.05 26.04 -37.47
C ARG A 450 -23.56 26.09 -37.18
N ASP A 451 -23.22 25.86 -35.92
CA ASP A 451 -21.91 25.41 -35.44
C ASP A 451 -21.44 24.22 -36.30
N LYS A 452 -20.49 24.46 -37.22
CA LYS A 452 -20.11 23.48 -38.24
C LYS A 452 -19.07 22.50 -37.75
N ASP A 453 -18.26 22.88 -36.78
CA ASP A 453 -17.19 22.05 -36.22
C ASP A 453 -17.58 21.40 -34.88
N GLY A 454 -18.68 21.84 -34.28
CA GLY A 454 -19.33 21.23 -33.13
C GLY A 454 -18.77 21.70 -31.77
N ASP A 455 -18.16 22.86 -31.70
CA ASP A 455 -17.47 23.37 -30.50
C ASP A 455 -18.37 24.16 -29.52
N GLY A 456 -19.62 24.42 -29.92
CA GLY A 456 -20.62 25.14 -29.14
C GLY A 456 -20.70 26.64 -29.43
N TYR A 457 -19.89 27.17 -30.36
CA TYR A 457 -20.00 28.52 -30.90
C TYR A 457 -20.48 28.47 -32.36
N SER A 458 -21.16 29.52 -32.79
CA SER A 458 -21.60 29.69 -34.17
C SER A 458 -21.15 31.05 -34.70
N GLU A 459 -21.16 31.24 -36.01
CA GLU A 459 -20.77 32.49 -36.66
C GLU A 459 -21.43 33.74 -36.02
N ASN A 460 -22.71 33.67 -35.57
CA ASN A 460 -23.35 34.79 -34.86
C ASN A 460 -23.08 34.83 -33.35
N ALA A 461 -22.72 33.72 -32.72
CA ALA A 461 -22.28 33.66 -31.32
C ALA A 461 -20.84 34.18 -31.15
N GLY A 462 -20.23 34.65 -32.24
CA GLY A 462 -18.90 35.24 -32.26
C GLY A 462 -17.81 34.23 -32.54
N ASP A 463 -18.13 33.06 -33.09
CA ASP A 463 -17.12 32.09 -33.53
C ASP A 463 -16.16 32.75 -34.52
N CYS A 464 -14.88 32.62 -34.20
CA CYS A 464 -13.81 33.31 -34.87
C CYS A 464 -13.22 32.49 -36.01
N ASP A 465 -13.42 31.17 -36.01
CA ASP A 465 -13.26 30.28 -37.15
C ASP A 465 -14.24 29.11 -37.03
N ASP A 466 -15.45 29.30 -37.55
CA ASP A 466 -16.60 28.37 -37.58
C ASP A 466 -16.36 27.10 -38.43
N THR A 467 -15.10 26.74 -38.67
CA THR A 467 -14.64 25.48 -39.26
C THR A 467 -13.54 24.79 -38.46
N ASN A 468 -13.11 25.39 -37.35
CA ASN A 468 -12.09 24.91 -36.46
C ASN A 468 -12.51 25.09 -34.99
N ALA A 469 -12.96 23.98 -34.40
CA ALA A 469 -13.49 23.87 -33.04
C ALA A 469 -12.56 24.36 -31.90
N ASN A 470 -11.31 24.68 -32.23
CA ASN A 470 -10.32 25.16 -31.28
C ASN A 470 -10.15 26.70 -31.29
N ILE A 471 -10.74 27.40 -32.26
CA ILE A 471 -10.57 28.85 -32.45
C ILE A 471 -11.93 29.58 -32.35
N ASN A 472 -12.30 29.90 -31.11
CA ASN A 472 -13.55 30.58 -30.75
C ASN A 472 -13.27 31.69 -29.71
N PRO A 473 -14.28 32.46 -29.26
CA PRO A 473 -14.12 33.49 -28.23
C PRO A 473 -13.55 32.99 -26.90
N GLY A 474 -13.66 31.70 -26.62
CA GLY A 474 -13.10 31.00 -25.47
C GLY A 474 -11.68 30.48 -25.68
N THR A 475 -11.03 30.74 -26.82
CA THR A 475 -9.68 30.24 -27.08
C THR A 475 -8.65 30.89 -26.15
N THR A 476 -7.87 30.03 -25.50
CA THR A 476 -6.72 30.41 -24.67
C THR A 476 -5.45 30.20 -25.47
N TRP A 477 -4.60 31.22 -25.51
CA TRP A 477 -3.32 31.17 -26.19
C TRP A 477 -2.19 31.02 -25.16
N PHE A 478 -1.25 30.12 -25.43
CA PHE A 478 -0.10 29.76 -24.61
C PHE A 478 1.17 30.33 -25.23
N GLN A 479 2.02 30.95 -24.43
CA GLN A 479 3.27 31.52 -24.92
C GLN A 479 4.30 30.41 -25.15
N ASP A 480 5.00 30.47 -26.27
CA ASP A 480 6.19 29.67 -26.60
C ASP A 480 7.25 30.67 -27.10
N VAL A 481 8.24 30.97 -26.26
CA VAL A 481 9.16 32.09 -26.47
C VAL A 481 10.35 31.71 -27.37
N ASP A 482 10.84 30.47 -27.32
CA ASP A 482 11.98 30.01 -28.11
C ASP A 482 11.60 29.16 -29.34
N GLY A 483 10.34 28.75 -29.45
CA GLY A 483 9.74 28.13 -30.62
C GLY A 483 9.96 26.62 -30.71
N ASP A 484 10.20 25.94 -29.58
CA ASP A 484 10.43 24.51 -29.53
C ASP A 484 9.13 23.68 -29.42
N GLY A 485 7.99 24.35 -29.24
CA GLY A 485 6.67 23.74 -29.14
C GLY A 485 6.24 23.40 -27.71
N TYR A 486 6.92 23.89 -26.68
CA TYR A 486 6.49 23.84 -25.29
C TYR A 486 6.11 25.24 -24.78
N THR A 487 5.49 25.33 -23.61
CA THR A 487 5.00 26.62 -23.09
C THR A 487 5.52 26.93 -21.70
N ASN A 488 5.86 28.19 -21.42
CA ASN A 488 6.15 28.66 -20.05
C ASN A 488 4.93 28.73 -19.11
N GLY A 489 3.75 28.30 -19.56
CA GLY A 489 2.52 28.34 -18.75
C GLY A 489 1.85 29.71 -18.67
N THR A 490 2.39 30.73 -19.34
CA THR A 490 1.74 32.04 -19.49
C THR A 490 0.63 31.93 -20.52
N MET A 491 -0.59 32.09 -20.03
CA MET A 491 -1.81 32.09 -20.84
C MET A 491 -2.34 33.51 -21.02
N THR A 492 -2.93 33.80 -22.18
CA THR A 492 -3.78 34.99 -22.30
C THR A 492 -5.18 34.75 -21.74
N GLY A 493 -5.92 35.82 -21.45
CA GLY A 493 -7.37 35.71 -21.33
C GLY A 493 -8.00 35.22 -22.64
N PHE A 494 -9.23 34.71 -22.55
CA PHE A 494 -9.99 34.23 -23.70
C PHE A 494 -10.16 35.32 -24.76
N GLN A 495 -9.68 35.06 -25.97
CA GLN A 495 -9.78 35.99 -27.09
C GLN A 495 -9.57 35.27 -28.43
N CYS A 496 -10.23 35.79 -29.47
CA CYS A 496 -10.10 35.24 -30.82
C CYS A 496 -8.79 35.58 -31.51
N ALA A 497 -8.27 36.79 -31.28
CA ALA A 497 -7.09 37.25 -31.98
C ALA A 497 -5.83 36.66 -31.33
N ARG A 498 -5.12 35.84 -32.10
CA ARG A 498 -3.83 35.28 -31.71
C ARG A 498 -2.79 36.37 -31.41
N PRO A 499 -2.27 36.45 -30.18
CA PRO A 499 -1.14 37.31 -29.86
C PRO A 499 0.16 36.80 -30.51
N ALA A 500 1.09 37.71 -30.83
CA ALA A 500 2.36 37.33 -31.42
C ALA A 500 3.23 36.52 -30.42
N GLY A 501 3.74 35.37 -30.84
CA GLY A 501 4.53 34.47 -29.98
C GLY A 501 3.68 33.56 -29.07
N TYR A 502 2.39 33.44 -29.34
CA TYR A 502 1.51 32.51 -28.63
C TYR A 502 0.87 31.51 -29.60
N TYR A 503 0.54 30.32 -29.11
CA TYR A 503 0.01 29.16 -29.84
C TYR A 503 -1.16 28.57 -29.04
N TYR A 504 -2.11 27.92 -29.70
CA TYR A 504 -3.14 27.17 -28.97
C TYR A 504 -2.65 25.72 -28.73
N LEU A 505 -3.29 25.01 -27.80
CA LEU A 505 -2.72 23.79 -27.20
C LEU A 505 -2.32 22.70 -28.20
N ASP A 506 -3.09 22.48 -29.26
CA ASP A 506 -2.80 21.43 -30.26
C ASP A 506 -1.73 21.85 -31.28
N GLU A 507 -1.29 23.11 -31.29
CA GLU A 507 -0.12 23.55 -32.06
C GLU A 507 1.20 23.30 -31.31
N LEU A 508 1.12 23.03 -30.01
CA LEU A 508 2.27 22.72 -29.17
C LEU A 508 2.54 21.21 -29.19
N ALA A 509 3.81 20.83 -29.03
CA ALA A 509 4.21 19.43 -28.90
C ALA A 509 3.65 18.81 -27.61
N SER A 510 3.46 19.62 -26.56
CA SER A 510 2.96 19.18 -25.27
C SER A 510 2.33 20.34 -24.46
N PRO A 511 1.29 20.07 -23.64
CA PRO A 511 0.75 21.05 -22.70
C PRO A 511 1.59 21.21 -21.42
N VAL A 512 2.72 20.49 -21.29
CA VAL A 512 3.57 20.49 -20.09
C VAL A 512 4.46 21.75 -20.08
N VAL A 513 4.59 22.35 -18.91
CA VAL A 513 5.33 23.61 -18.74
C VAL A 513 6.83 23.39 -18.95
N ASP A 514 7.40 24.23 -19.81
CA ASP A 514 8.84 24.34 -20.02
C ASP A 514 9.51 25.01 -18.81
N CYS A 515 10.52 24.34 -18.24
CA CYS A 515 11.29 24.84 -17.12
C CYS A 515 12.27 25.97 -17.51
N ASN A 516 12.61 26.11 -18.80
CA ASN A 516 13.36 27.23 -19.34
C ASN A 516 13.01 27.56 -20.80
N ASP A 517 11.84 28.16 -20.99
CA ASP A 517 11.23 28.63 -22.26
C ASP A 517 12.03 29.71 -23.03
N ALA A 518 13.28 29.96 -22.65
CA ALA A 518 14.19 30.83 -23.40
C ALA A 518 15.31 30.03 -24.10
N ASP A 519 15.32 28.70 -23.96
CA ASP A 519 16.31 27.79 -24.50
C ASP A 519 15.65 26.49 -25.01
N ALA A 520 15.46 26.42 -26.33
CA ALA A 520 14.84 25.32 -27.06
C ALA A 520 15.53 23.94 -26.91
N THR A 521 16.59 23.83 -26.10
CA THR A 521 17.25 22.56 -25.75
C THR A 521 16.85 22.03 -24.37
N ILE A 522 16.10 22.82 -23.60
CA ILE A 522 15.61 22.49 -22.26
C ILE A 522 14.11 22.47 -22.35
N HIS A 523 13.51 21.28 -22.32
CA HIS A 523 12.07 21.11 -22.40
C HIS A 523 11.67 19.71 -21.93
N PRO A 524 10.41 19.49 -21.53
CA PRO A 524 9.92 18.18 -21.14
C PRO A 524 10.23 17.08 -22.16
N GLY A 525 10.99 16.05 -21.72
CA GLY A 525 11.41 14.93 -22.56
C GLY A 525 12.63 15.19 -23.44
N ALA A 526 13.36 16.28 -23.24
CA ALA A 526 14.70 16.45 -23.77
C ALA A 526 15.65 15.35 -23.23
N THR A 527 16.85 15.24 -23.80
CA THR A 527 17.86 14.31 -23.27
C THR A 527 18.75 15.05 -22.30
N ASP A 528 18.80 14.59 -21.05
CA ASP A 528 19.68 15.20 -20.07
C ASP A 528 21.17 15.07 -20.42
N VAL A 529 21.90 16.16 -20.21
CA VAL A 529 23.35 16.22 -20.33
C VAL A 529 23.96 16.19 -18.94
N ALA A 530 24.30 14.98 -18.54
CA ALA A 530 24.60 14.71 -17.16
C ALA A 530 25.78 15.50 -16.54
N ASN A 531 25.57 16.10 -15.36
CA ASN A 531 26.48 16.94 -14.56
C ASN A 531 26.85 18.30 -15.16
N ASP A 532 26.04 18.87 -16.05
CA ASP A 532 26.28 20.24 -16.53
C ASP A 532 25.57 21.30 -15.67
N GLY A 533 24.84 20.88 -14.65
CA GLY A 533 24.09 21.70 -13.71
C GLY A 533 22.74 22.16 -14.24
N ILE A 534 22.29 21.60 -15.37
CA ILE A 534 21.05 21.95 -16.05
C ILE A 534 20.16 20.69 -16.09
N ASP A 535 18.90 20.86 -15.75
CA ASP A 535 17.85 19.84 -15.90
C ASP A 535 17.21 20.08 -17.26
N GLN A 536 17.63 19.33 -18.29
CA GLN A 536 17.18 19.59 -19.67
C GLN A 536 15.81 19.00 -19.91
N ASP A 537 15.50 17.85 -19.32
CA ASP A 537 14.23 17.17 -19.54
C ASP A 537 13.10 17.66 -18.62
N CYS A 538 13.41 18.61 -17.73
CA CYS A 538 12.52 19.20 -16.74
C CYS A 538 11.93 18.17 -15.75
N VAL A 539 12.58 17.01 -15.61
CA VAL A 539 12.17 15.90 -14.76
C VAL A 539 13.30 15.52 -13.80
N GLY A 540 13.24 16.14 -12.62
CA GLY A 540 13.99 15.63 -11.48
C GLY A 540 15.45 16.02 -11.45
N GLY A 541 15.80 17.27 -11.81
CA GLY A 541 17.14 17.82 -11.61
C GLY A 541 18.20 17.25 -12.55
N ASP A 542 19.31 17.99 -12.73
CA ASP A 542 20.43 17.59 -13.61
C ASP A 542 20.83 16.12 -13.38
N ALA A 543 20.67 15.31 -14.43
CA ALA A 543 21.03 13.91 -14.40
C ALA A 543 22.48 13.76 -13.94
N VAL A 544 22.71 12.98 -12.89
CA VAL A 544 24.08 12.71 -12.45
C VAL A 544 24.66 11.61 -13.34
N SER A 545 25.78 11.86 -14.02
CA SER A 545 26.51 10.80 -14.73
C SER A 545 27.15 9.90 -13.69
N SER A 546 26.37 8.97 -13.16
CA SER A 546 26.93 7.90 -12.36
C SER A 546 27.41 6.84 -13.34
N THR A 547 28.71 6.83 -13.64
CA THR A 547 29.33 5.51 -13.74
C THR A 547 29.06 4.85 -12.38
N PRO A 548 28.29 3.75 -12.32
CA PRO A 548 27.96 3.14 -11.05
C PRO A 548 29.24 2.89 -10.25
N GLY A 549 29.23 3.18 -8.95
CA GLY A 549 30.37 2.90 -8.10
C GLY A 549 30.65 1.40 -8.09
N THR A 550 31.79 1.00 -7.53
CA THR A 550 32.11 -0.42 -7.37
C THR A 550 32.13 -0.82 -5.91
N VAL A 551 31.77 -2.08 -5.66
CA VAL A 551 31.84 -2.71 -4.34
C VAL A 551 32.51 -4.08 -4.48
N THR A 552 33.32 -4.45 -3.49
CA THR A 552 33.93 -5.79 -3.46
C THR A 552 33.10 -6.72 -2.59
N SER A 553 32.66 -7.84 -3.16
CA SER A 553 31.95 -8.90 -2.44
C SER A 553 32.45 -10.28 -2.90
N ALA A 554 32.60 -11.19 -1.94
CA ALA A 554 33.14 -12.54 -2.15
C ALA A 554 34.43 -12.62 -3.00
N GLY A 555 35.29 -11.59 -2.89
CA GLY A 555 36.56 -11.49 -3.61
C GLY A 555 36.43 -11.05 -5.08
N GLN A 556 35.25 -10.62 -5.51
CA GLN A 556 34.97 -10.08 -6.84
C GLN A 556 34.56 -8.61 -6.76
N VAL A 557 34.73 -7.86 -7.84
CA VAL A 557 34.30 -6.46 -7.94
C VAL A 557 32.98 -6.40 -8.69
N TRP A 558 32.00 -5.72 -8.09
CA TRP A 558 30.63 -5.59 -8.59
C TRP A 558 30.26 -4.13 -8.73
N MET A 559 29.22 -3.85 -9.51
CA MET A 559 28.55 -2.54 -9.43
C MET A 559 27.88 -2.37 -8.06
N ASP A 560 27.94 -1.17 -7.50
CA ASP A 560 27.37 -0.79 -6.20
C ASP A 560 25.83 -0.71 -6.21
N ARG A 561 25.21 -0.57 -7.40
CA ARG A 561 23.76 -0.58 -7.61
C ARG A 561 23.32 -1.39 -8.84
N ASN A 562 22.02 -1.64 -8.95
CA ASN A 562 21.42 -2.33 -10.10
C ASN A 562 21.53 -1.46 -11.35
N LEU A 563 21.55 -2.10 -12.52
CA LEU A 563 21.49 -1.36 -13.78
C LEU A 563 20.15 -0.62 -13.87
N GLY A 564 20.18 0.67 -14.15
CA GLY A 564 19.01 1.56 -14.15
C GLY A 564 18.58 2.10 -12.79
N ALA A 565 19.32 1.81 -11.70
CA ALA A 565 19.02 2.36 -10.37
C ALA A 565 19.68 3.74 -10.15
N SER A 566 18.97 4.66 -9.50
CA SER A 566 19.46 6.01 -9.19
C SER A 566 20.39 6.02 -7.97
N GLN A 567 20.23 5.07 -7.03
CA GLN A 567 21.06 5.00 -5.82
C GLN A 567 21.51 3.59 -5.42
N VAL A 568 22.49 3.54 -4.51
CA VAL A 568 22.80 2.33 -3.72
C VAL A 568 21.71 2.14 -2.70
N ALA A 569 21.19 0.93 -2.57
CA ALA A 569 20.06 0.63 -1.70
C ALA A 569 20.26 1.09 -0.25
N THR A 570 19.25 1.77 0.29
CA THR A 570 19.17 2.15 1.71
C THR A 570 18.26 1.22 2.53
N SER A 571 17.37 0.48 1.88
CA SER A 571 16.55 -0.60 2.44
C SER A 571 16.38 -1.72 1.41
N PHE A 572 15.87 -2.89 1.80
CA PHE A 572 15.65 -4.00 0.87
C PHE A 572 14.51 -3.74 -0.13
N ASP A 573 13.64 -2.76 0.14
CA ASP A 573 12.49 -2.33 -0.68
C ASP A 573 12.66 -0.90 -1.23
N ASP A 574 13.91 -0.44 -1.32
CA ASP A 574 14.26 0.88 -1.85
C ASP A 574 13.93 0.98 -3.35
N ALA A 575 12.87 1.73 -3.66
CA ALA A 575 12.35 1.88 -5.01
C ALA A 575 13.37 2.47 -5.99
N GLU A 576 14.19 3.41 -5.50
CA GLU A 576 15.26 4.08 -6.25
C GLU A 576 16.44 3.14 -6.55
N ALA A 577 16.53 2.01 -5.83
CA ALA A 577 17.57 1.00 -6.01
C ALA A 577 17.13 -0.22 -6.84
N TYR A 578 15.84 -0.33 -7.20
CA TYR A 578 15.33 -1.51 -7.91
C TYR A 578 15.98 -1.74 -9.28
N GLY A 579 16.27 -0.65 -9.99
CA GLY A 579 16.78 -0.67 -11.36
C GLY A 579 15.75 -1.13 -12.39
N ASP A 580 16.22 -1.42 -13.60
CA ASP A 580 15.40 -1.81 -14.75
C ASP A 580 15.24 -3.34 -14.87
N LEU A 581 14.28 -3.80 -15.69
CA LEU A 581 13.87 -5.20 -15.84
C LEU A 581 14.16 -5.78 -17.24
N TYR A 582 15.32 -6.38 -17.38
CA TYR A 582 15.81 -6.89 -18.67
C TYR A 582 15.24 -8.26 -19.03
N GLN A 583 14.95 -8.48 -20.32
CA GLN A 583 14.72 -9.81 -20.88
C GLN A 583 16.05 -10.52 -21.13
N TRP A 584 16.11 -11.84 -20.89
CA TRP A 584 17.38 -12.55 -20.91
C TRP A 584 18.03 -12.53 -22.29
N GLY A 585 19.28 -12.07 -22.37
CA GLY A 585 20.03 -11.96 -23.63
C GLY A 585 19.71 -10.72 -24.47
N ARG A 586 18.84 -9.81 -24.01
CA ARG A 586 18.50 -8.58 -24.74
C ARG A 586 19.34 -7.40 -24.24
N GLY A 587 19.77 -6.54 -25.15
CA GLY A 587 20.48 -5.30 -24.82
C GLY A 587 19.51 -4.19 -24.37
N THR A 588 20.05 -3.10 -23.82
CA THR A 588 19.27 -1.90 -23.48
C THR A 588 18.72 -1.26 -24.74
N ASP A 589 17.40 -1.20 -24.87
CA ASP A 589 16.71 -0.60 -26.02
C ASP A 589 15.36 0.04 -25.65
N GLY A 590 15.07 0.18 -24.35
CA GLY A 590 13.84 0.76 -23.80
C GLY A 590 12.87 -0.28 -23.23
N HIS A 591 13.02 -1.55 -23.58
CA HIS A 591 12.13 -2.61 -23.07
C HIS A 591 12.25 -2.85 -21.57
N GLU A 592 13.41 -2.56 -21.03
CA GLU A 592 13.74 -2.79 -19.63
C GLU A 592 12.94 -1.90 -18.68
N LYS A 593 12.36 -0.81 -19.18
CA LYS A 593 11.51 0.09 -18.40
C LYS A 593 10.22 -0.60 -17.98
N ARG A 594 9.79 -0.36 -16.73
CA ARG A 594 8.68 -1.09 -16.07
C ARG A 594 7.32 -0.84 -16.73
N ASP A 595 7.19 0.30 -17.37
CA ASP A 595 6.03 0.82 -18.08
C ASP A 595 6.16 0.72 -19.61
N SER A 596 7.22 0.10 -20.13
CA SER A 596 7.41 -0.05 -21.57
C SER A 596 6.22 -0.79 -22.21
N PRO A 597 5.75 -0.35 -23.39
CA PRO A 597 4.68 -1.02 -24.11
C PRO A 597 5.00 -2.50 -24.40
N THR A 598 3.98 -3.32 -24.58
CA THR A 598 4.16 -4.75 -24.88
C THR A 598 3.90 -5.07 -26.35
N THR A 599 4.52 -6.14 -26.85
CA THR A 599 4.18 -6.76 -28.13
C THR A 599 4.28 -8.27 -28.01
N SER A 600 3.48 -9.03 -28.75
CA SER A 600 3.60 -10.49 -28.83
C SER A 600 4.41 -10.94 -30.07
N THR A 601 4.93 -10.01 -30.86
CA THR A 601 5.72 -10.32 -32.05
C THR A 601 7.17 -10.63 -31.66
N LEU A 602 7.58 -11.89 -31.82
CA LEU A 602 8.94 -12.33 -31.54
C LEU A 602 9.95 -11.72 -32.52
N SER A 603 11.13 -11.36 -32.00
CA SER A 603 12.23 -10.91 -32.85
C SER A 603 12.87 -12.09 -33.60
N THR A 604 13.24 -11.86 -34.85
CA THR A 604 14.06 -12.81 -35.65
C THR A 604 15.55 -12.46 -35.62
N SER A 605 15.93 -11.33 -35.02
CA SER A 605 17.30 -10.83 -34.89
C SER A 605 17.67 -10.63 -33.41
N ASP A 606 18.96 -10.40 -33.16
CA ASP A 606 19.52 -10.11 -31.85
C ASP A 606 19.13 -8.71 -31.33
N THR A 607 18.57 -7.86 -32.20
CA THR A 607 18.15 -6.47 -31.91
C THR A 607 16.79 -6.19 -32.57
N PRO A 608 15.68 -6.17 -31.81
CA PRO A 608 14.32 -6.04 -32.36
C PRO A 608 14.04 -4.73 -33.11
N GLY A 609 14.81 -3.68 -32.83
CA GLY A 609 14.65 -2.35 -33.45
C GLY A 609 13.55 -1.50 -32.83
N HIS A 610 13.03 -1.88 -31.66
CA HIS A 610 12.02 -1.12 -30.90
C HIS A 610 12.16 -1.40 -29.40
N GLY A 611 11.71 -0.48 -28.55
CA GLY A 611 11.74 -0.62 -27.09
C GLY A 611 10.57 -1.39 -26.46
N ASN A 612 9.70 -2.04 -27.24
CA ASN A 612 8.59 -2.80 -26.66
C ASN A 612 9.09 -4.07 -25.95
N PHE A 613 8.49 -4.42 -24.82
CA PHE A 613 8.69 -5.68 -24.12
C PHE A 613 7.97 -6.82 -24.84
N ILE A 614 8.73 -7.82 -25.27
CA ILE A 614 8.18 -8.89 -26.10
C ILE A 614 7.63 -10.00 -25.20
N THR A 615 6.32 -10.16 -25.18
CA THR A 615 5.64 -11.20 -24.41
C THR A 615 5.92 -12.57 -25.00
N GLY A 616 6.20 -13.54 -24.14
CA GLY A 616 6.61 -14.91 -24.51
C GLY A 616 5.76 -15.96 -23.81
N TYR A 617 4.45 -15.71 -23.68
CA TYR A 617 3.57 -16.62 -22.94
C TYR A 617 3.46 -18.02 -23.57
N SER A 618 3.55 -18.12 -24.88
CA SER A 618 3.57 -19.39 -25.60
C SER A 618 4.98 -19.72 -26.10
N TYR A 619 5.19 -20.98 -26.47
CA TYR A 619 6.40 -21.45 -27.12
C TYR A 619 6.90 -20.42 -28.15
N PRO A 620 8.15 -19.91 -28.05
CA PRO A 620 9.29 -20.50 -27.35
C PRO A 620 9.61 -19.94 -25.95
N HIS A 621 8.73 -19.21 -25.25
CA HIS A 621 9.06 -18.60 -23.93
C HIS A 621 10.33 -17.70 -23.92
N ASP A 622 10.64 -17.15 -25.08
CA ASP A 622 11.77 -16.27 -25.35
C ASP A 622 11.24 -15.06 -26.14
N TRP A 623 11.91 -13.91 -26.05
CA TRP A 623 11.57 -12.71 -26.80
C TRP A 623 11.94 -12.82 -28.29
N ARG A 624 12.73 -13.83 -28.65
CA ARG A 624 13.16 -14.11 -30.02
C ARG A 624 12.93 -15.55 -30.45
N SER A 625 12.82 -15.73 -31.76
CA SER A 625 12.81 -17.03 -32.43
C SER A 625 13.59 -16.95 -33.74
N PRO A 626 14.68 -17.74 -33.92
CA PRO A 626 15.20 -18.77 -32.99
C PRO A 626 15.87 -18.17 -31.74
N ASN A 627 16.03 -18.99 -30.70
CA ASN A 627 16.73 -18.66 -29.46
C ASN A 627 18.25 -18.53 -29.68
N ASN A 628 18.95 -17.77 -28.81
CA ASN A 628 20.40 -17.61 -28.87
C ASN A 628 21.02 -17.47 -27.48
N ASP A 629 21.89 -18.43 -27.11
CA ASP A 629 22.51 -18.52 -25.79
C ASP A 629 23.78 -17.68 -25.65
N THR A 630 24.27 -17.10 -26.75
CA THR A 630 25.58 -16.44 -26.80
C THR A 630 25.52 -14.94 -26.50
N LEU A 631 24.32 -14.39 -26.26
CA LEU A 631 24.09 -12.94 -26.21
C LEU A 631 24.71 -12.22 -25.01
N TRP A 632 24.80 -12.89 -23.85
CA TRP A 632 25.35 -12.34 -22.60
C TRP A 632 26.67 -13.01 -22.16
N GLN A 633 27.39 -13.65 -23.08
CA GLN A 633 28.62 -14.38 -22.73
C GLN A 633 29.85 -13.46 -22.67
N GLY A 634 30.24 -13.07 -21.45
CA GLY A 634 31.45 -12.27 -21.21
C GLY A 634 31.24 -10.76 -21.44
N VAL A 635 32.29 -9.98 -21.17
CA VAL A 635 32.32 -8.52 -21.45
C VAL A 635 32.05 -8.17 -22.92
N SER A 636 32.44 -9.05 -23.85
CA SER A 636 32.24 -8.88 -25.29
C SER A 636 30.95 -9.54 -25.80
N GLY A 637 30.02 -9.89 -24.90
CA GLY A 637 28.71 -10.43 -25.27
C GLY A 637 27.95 -9.46 -26.18
N ILE A 638 27.31 -9.99 -27.23
CA ILE A 638 26.63 -9.21 -28.29
C ILE A 638 25.66 -8.17 -27.72
N ASN A 639 24.92 -8.57 -26.68
CA ASN A 639 23.89 -7.76 -26.04
C ASN A 639 24.20 -7.52 -24.55
N ASN A 640 25.47 -7.48 -24.16
CA ASN A 640 25.84 -7.16 -22.78
C ASN A 640 25.33 -5.74 -22.42
N PRO A 641 24.36 -5.60 -21.50
CA PRO A 641 23.80 -4.29 -21.14
C PRO A 641 24.67 -3.57 -20.09
N CYS A 642 25.66 -4.24 -19.53
CA CYS A 642 26.54 -3.68 -18.50
C CYS A 642 27.53 -2.65 -19.08
N PRO A 643 28.00 -1.68 -18.28
CA PRO A 643 29.05 -0.73 -18.69
C PRO A 643 30.34 -1.42 -19.14
N ALA A 644 31.18 -0.69 -19.88
CA ALA A 644 32.45 -1.22 -20.37
C ALA A 644 33.32 -1.82 -19.25
N GLY A 645 33.79 -3.06 -19.46
CA GLY A 645 34.57 -3.82 -18.47
C GLY A 645 33.71 -4.61 -17.47
N PHE A 646 32.39 -4.47 -17.50
CA PHE A 646 31.46 -5.23 -16.69
C PHE A 646 30.63 -6.18 -17.55
N ARG A 647 30.12 -7.24 -16.93
CA ARG A 647 29.19 -8.21 -17.53
C ARG A 647 28.18 -8.69 -16.51
N LEU A 648 27.21 -9.49 -16.97
CA LEU A 648 26.37 -10.24 -16.04
C LEU A 648 27.17 -11.37 -15.36
N PRO A 649 26.94 -11.61 -14.06
CA PRO A 649 27.53 -12.73 -13.34
C PRO A 649 27.00 -14.06 -13.86
N THR A 650 27.84 -15.08 -13.78
CA THR A 650 27.48 -16.47 -14.01
C THR A 650 26.70 -17.02 -12.81
N VAL A 651 26.00 -18.14 -12.99
CA VAL A 651 25.33 -18.82 -11.88
C VAL A 651 26.31 -19.22 -10.78
N THR A 652 27.54 -19.60 -11.12
CA THR A 652 28.58 -19.97 -10.14
C THR A 652 29.06 -18.77 -9.34
N GLU A 653 29.16 -17.58 -9.95
CA GLU A 653 29.49 -16.36 -9.20
C GLU A 653 28.35 -15.98 -8.24
N TRP A 654 27.09 -16.18 -8.63
CA TRP A 654 25.98 -16.05 -7.69
C TRP A 654 26.02 -17.07 -6.55
N GLU A 655 26.42 -18.32 -6.82
CA GLU A 655 26.62 -19.34 -5.76
C GLU A 655 27.67 -18.90 -4.74
N VAL A 656 28.79 -18.34 -5.23
CA VAL A 656 29.86 -17.82 -4.38
C VAL A 656 29.40 -16.60 -3.57
N GLU A 657 28.67 -15.69 -4.19
CA GLU A 657 28.12 -14.51 -3.53
C GLU A 657 27.12 -14.89 -2.43
N VAL A 658 26.12 -15.73 -2.75
CA VAL A 658 25.11 -16.19 -1.78
C VAL A 658 25.76 -16.93 -0.61
N ALA A 659 26.80 -17.73 -0.86
CA ALA A 659 27.53 -18.43 0.19
C ALA A 659 28.28 -17.49 1.17
N SER A 660 28.43 -16.21 0.82
CA SER A 660 29.03 -15.19 1.69
C SER A 660 28.01 -14.51 2.62
N TRP A 661 26.71 -14.70 2.37
CA TRP A 661 25.66 -14.02 3.13
C TRP A 661 25.49 -14.62 4.53
N SER A 662 25.13 -13.77 5.49
CA SER A 662 24.79 -14.20 6.84
C SER A 662 23.45 -14.95 6.90
N TRP A 663 22.56 -14.70 5.92
CA TRP A 663 21.23 -15.31 5.83
C TRP A 663 20.89 -15.74 4.42
N ASP A 664 20.32 -16.93 4.29
CA ASP A 664 19.83 -17.48 3.02
C ASP A 664 18.43 -16.92 2.69
N ASN A 665 18.25 -15.60 2.72
CA ASN A 665 16.98 -14.90 2.49
C ASN A 665 17.21 -13.44 2.05
N ARG A 666 16.13 -12.67 1.85
CA ARG A 666 16.22 -11.25 1.45
C ARG A 666 17.05 -10.38 2.40
N ARG A 667 17.03 -10.68 3.70
CA ARG A 667 17.82 -9.91 4.69
C ARG A 667 19.31 -10.12 4.47
N GLY A 668 19.73 -11.35 4.16
CA GLY A 668 21.12 -11.64 3.80
C GLY A 668 21.53 -11.00 2.48
N ALA A 669 20.62 -10.98 1.50
CA ALA A 669 20.85 -10.30 0.22
C ALA A 669 21.10 -8.79 0.40
N PHE A 670 20.30 -8.11 1.23
CA PHE A 670 20.47 -6.69 1.53
C PHE A 670 21.64 -6.41 2.49
N ALA A 671 21.89 -7.27 3.47
CA ALA A 671 23.02 -7.13 4.39
C ALA A 671 24.38 -7.46 3.75
N SER A 672 24.38 -8.13 2.59
CA SER A 672 25.59 -8.35 1.81
C SER A 672 26.21 -7.00 1.37
N PRO A 673 27.52 -6.96 1.05
CA PRO A 673 28.12 -5.76 0.47
C PRO A 673 27.41 -5.27 -0.80
N LEU A 674 26.72 -6.16 -1.55
CA LEU A 674 25.99 -5.80 -2.77
C LEU A 674 24.68 -5.06 -2.51
N LYS A 675 24.15 -5.14 -1.30
CA LYS A 675 22.85 -4.57 -0.90
C LYS A 675 21.73 -4.85 -1.91
N LEU A 676 21.51 -6.12 -2.21
CA LEU A 676 20.49 -6.51 -3.20
C LEU A 676 19.08 -6.28 -2.65
N VAL A 677 18.20 -5.71 -3.49
CA VAL A 677 16.83 -5.33 -3.16
C VAL A 677 15.79 -6.32 -3.69
N SER A 678 14.65 -6.43 -2.99
CA SER A 678 13.43 -7.16 -3.34
C SER A 678 12.55 -6.33 -4.29
N GLY A 679 13.05 -6.07 -5.49
CA GLY A 679 12.33 -5.29 -6.51
C GLY A 679 11.30 -6.11 -7.32
N PRO A 680 10.37 -5.44 -8.02
CA PRO A 680 9.36 -6.10 -8.85
C PRO A 680 10.00 -6.87 -10.00
N SER A 681 9.30 -7.86 -10.54
CA SER A 681 9.68 -8.52 -11.79
C SER A 681 8.55 -8.47 -12.80
N ARG A 682 8.89 -8.68 -14.08
CA ARG A 682 7.91 -8.68 -15.17
C ARG A 682 7.74 -10.09 -15.70
N ASN A 683 6.52 -10.62 -15.65
CA ASN A 683 6.25 -11.96 -16.15
C ASN A 683 6.25 -11.99 -17.70
N SER A 684 6.17 -13.17 -18.30
CA SER A 684 6.13 -13.35 -19.76
C SER A 684 4.86 -12.83 -20.43
N PHE A 685 3.86 -12.39 -19.66
CA PHE A 685 2.68 -11.66 -20.16
C PHE A 685 2.92 -10.14 -20.22
N GLY A 686 4.08 -9.65 -19.78
CA GLY A 686 4.38 -8.23 -19.70
C GLY A 686 3.72 -7.53 -18.51
N GLN A 687 3.23 -8.26 -17.52
CA GLN A 687 2.69 -7.69 -16.29
C GLN A 687 3.83 -7.53 -15.28
N THR A 688 4.02 -6.30 -14.82
CA THR A 688 4.89 -6.00 -13.68
C THR A 688 4.13 -6.38 -12.42
N TYR A 689 4.68 -7.29 -11.62
CA TYR A 689 4.05 -7.73 -10.39
C TYR A 689 5.00 -7.61 -9.21
N TYR A 690 4.41 -7.21 -8.08
CA TYR A 690 5.01 -7.29 -6.76
C TYR A 690 4.56 -8.61 -6.17
N ALA A 691 5.49 -9.55 -5.97
CA ALA A 691 5.14 -10.82 -5.39
C ALA A 691 4.57 -10.62 -3.97
N PRO A 692 3.55 -11.39 -3.56
CA PRO A 692 2.97 -11.30 -2.21
C PRO A 692 3.99 -11.62 -1.11
N ASP A 693 5.08 -12.32 -1.45
CA ASP A 693 6.33 -12.35 -0.69
C ASP A 693 7.33 -11.43 -1.42
N PRO A 694 7.86 -10.34 -0.82
CA PRO A 694 8.83 -9.47 -1.49
C PRO A 694 10.07 -10.24 -1.98
N GLU A 695 10.10 -10.51 -3.28
CA GLU A 695 11.09 -11.32 -3.98
C GLU A 695 12.14 -10.45 -4.67
N GLY A 696 13.43 -10.74 -4.48
CA GLY A 696 14.48 -10.21 -5.35
C GLY A 696 14.79 -11.19 -6.46
N ASN A 697 14.76 -10.71 -7.72
CA ASN A 697 14.95 -11.53 -8.91
C ASN A 697 16.08 -10.97 -9.80
N TYR A 698 17.18 -11.72 -9.94
CA TYR A 698 18.40 -11.27 -10.61
C TYR A 698 18.85 -12.24 -11.69
N TRP A 699 19.12 -11.73 -12.89
CA TRP A 699 19.64 -12.57 -13.96
C TRP A 699 21.08 -13.03 -13.73
N SER A 700 21.41 -14.17 -14.33
CA SER A 700 22.79 -14.57 -14.61
C SER A 700 23.02 -14.65 -16.11
N SER A 701 24.26 -14.62 -16.56
CA SER A 701 24.66 -14.90 -17.95
C SER A 701 24.55 -16.39 -18.34
N SER A 702 24.22 -17.27 -17.40
CA SER A 702 24.20 -18.72 -17.64
C SER A 702 22.88 -19.20 -18.25
N ALA A 703 22.94 -19.72 -19.47
CA ALA A 703 21.84 -20.47 -20.09
C ALA A 703 21.65 -21.83 -19.41
N THR A 704 20.44 -22.38 -19.43
CA THR A 704 20.19 -23.76 -18.96
C THR A 704 20.61 -24.78 -20.02
N ALA A 705 21.33 -25.83 -19.62
CA ALA A 705 21.69 -26.95 -20.49
C ALA A 705 20.51 -27.85 -20.93
N SER A 706 19.26 -27.40 -20.77
CA SER A 706 18.08 -28.22 -21.08
C SER A 706 17.83 -28.27 -22.58
N ASN A 707 17.33 -29.43 -23.04
CA ASN A 707 16.96 -29.75 -24.44
C ASN A 707 15.85 -28.84 -25.02
N THR A 708 15.39 -27.86 -24.25
CA THR A 708 14.33 -26.92 -24.60
C THR A 708 14.86 -25.51 -24.88
N GLY A 709 16.06 -25.09 -24.45
CA GLY A 709 16.65 -23.81 -24.89
C GLY A 709 15.90 -22.51 -24.54
N TYR A 710 14.81 -22.56 -23.77
CA TYR A 710 13.90 -21.43 -23.49
C TYR A 710 14.06 -20.81 -22.10
N TYR A 711 14.88 -21.42 -21.24
CA TYR A 711 15.12 -20.99 -19.88
C TYR A 711 16.54 -20.45 -19.71
N ALA A 712 16.71 -19.60 -18.70
CA ALA A 712 18.00 -19.12 -18.25
C ALA A 712 18.07 -19.14 -16.72
N ARG A 713 19.29 -19.15 -16.18
CA ARG A 713 19.52 -19.22 -14.73
C ARG A 713 19.38 -17.83 -14.10
N CYS A 714 18.70 -17.77 -12.96
CA CYS A 714 18.55 -16.57 -12.15
C CYS A 714 18.72 -16.88 -10.65
N LEU A 715 19.09 -15.85 -9.91
CA LEU A 715 19.03 -15.79 -8.46
C LEU A 715 17.66 -15.25 -8.04
N ALA A 716 16.99 -15.95 -7.13
CA ALA A 716 15.76 -15.52 -6.50
C ALA A 716 15.91 -15.61 -4.98
N PHE A 717 15.57 -14.56 -4.25
CA PHE A 717 15.51 -14.59 -2.78
C PHE A 717 14.17 -14.05 -2.28
N TYR A 718 13.71 -14.64 -1.18
CA TYR A 718 12.38 -14.51 -0.59
C TYR A 718 12.52 -14.10 0.89
N THR A 719 11.41 -13.87 1.59
CA THR A 719 11.41 -13.63 3.05
C THR A 719 12.22 -14.68 3.82
N ARG A 720 12.12 -15.96 3.41
CA ARG A 720 12.65 -17.10 4.18
C ARG A 720 13.59 -18.03 3.41
N SER A 721 13.92 -17.75 2.16
CA SER A 721 14.79 -18.63 1.38
C SER A 721 15.51 -17.91 0.24
N VAL A 722 16.60 -18.50 -0.25
CA VAL A 722 17.28 -18.14 -1.49
C VAL A 722 17.34 -19.36 -2.40
N ARG A 723 17.15 -19.15 -3.70
CA ARG A 723 17.14 -20.20 -4.72
C ARG A 723 17.85 -19.73 -5.98
N LEU A 724 18.71 -20.58 -6.51
CA LEU A 724 19.17 -20.45 -7.89
C LEU A 724 18.28 -21.31 -8.77
N MET A 725 17.45 -20.66 -9.57
CA MET A 725 16.40 -21.31 -10.35
C MET A 725 16.52 -20.99 -11.84
N SER A 726 15.60 -21.55 -12.62
CA SER A 726 15.51 -21.32 -14.04
C SER A 726 14.22 -20.53 -14.32
N SER A 727 14.30 -19.53 -15.18
CA SER A 727 13.18 -18.66 -15.53
C SER A 727 13.15 -18.42 -17.04
N GLU A 728 11.95 -18.15 -17.57
CA GLU A 728 11.70 -17.93 -18.99
C GLU A 728 12.47 -16.70 -19.47
N ARG A 729 13.12 -16.80 -20.63
CA ARG A 729 13.94 -15.71 -21.17
C ARG A 729 13.14 -14.46 -21.52
N ALA A 730 11.84 -14.63 -21.79
CA ALA A 730 10.91 -13.53 -22.00
C ALA A 730 10.55 -12.75 -20.72
N SER A 731 10.90 -13.24 -19.52
CA SER A 731 10.64 -12.51 -18.26
C SER A 731 11.60 -11.35 -18.06
N GLY A 732 11.14 -10.27 -17.42
CA GLY A 732 11.96 -9.11 -17.04
C GLY A 732 12.45 -9.24 -15.60
N LYS A 733 13.78 -9.18 -15.39
CA LYS A 733 14.40 -9.24 -14.05
C LYS A 733 15.53 -8.24 -13.93
N SER A 734 15.89 -7.90 -12.69
CA SER A 734 16.98 -6.96 -12.39
C SER A 734 18.33 -7.53 -12.83
N VAL A 735 19.26 -6.62 -13.15
CA VAL A 735 20.64 -6.93 -13.51
C VAL A 735 21.59 -6.24 -12.54
N ARG A 736 22.51 -7.04 -11.97
CA ARG A 736 23.65 -6.56 -11.19
C ARG A 736 24.92 -7.02 -11.88
N CYS A 737 25.77 -6.09 -12.30
CA CYS A 737 26.95 -6.44 -13.09
C CYS A 737 28.19 -6.69 -12.21
N ILE A 738 29.06 -7.57 -12.71
CA ILE A 738 30.35 -7.94 -12.14
C ILE A 738 31.48 -7.54 -13.10
N GLN A 739 32.62 -7.13 -12.58
CA GLN A 739 33.79 -6.75 -13.37
C GLN A 739 34.60 -7.99 -13.75
N ASP A 740 35.05 -8.06 -15.01
CA ASP A 740 35.96 -9.11 -15.52
C ASP A 740 37.45 -8.73 -15.42
#